data_AF-A0A942DAR1-F1
#
_entry.id   AF-A0A942DAR1-F1
#
_cell.length_a   1.000
_cell.length_b   1.000
_cell.length_c   1.000
_cell.angle_alpha   90.00
_cell.angle_beta   90.00
_cell.angle_gamma   90.00
#
_symmetry.space_group_name_H-M   'P 1'
#
loop_
_entity.id
_entity.type
_entity.pdbx_description
1 polymer ?
#
loop_
_entity_poly.entity_id
_entity_poly.type
_entity_poly.pdbx_seq_one_letter_code
_entity_poly.pdbx_strand_id
1 'polypeptide(L)'
;MLSSQTVDNRVYMDQSSEKTEQRPSATRTEPESNVVQTVKSNELQAILQLALIATVGSVVISLYVLWIGISGHHKRNVDTAALAALYAAEQLSQINVDSASFGKVGLCDQASDDSGTFSYVRGQRRVTGLNTIYKTLAVDAAIAKHLKRQIMTDLIEKDLAEVKKVENELRLRLHEAAEPDLMEAKASENSTQLYASTASKQNNIYRDVYRMLAADKSSPDLSLIEVRLKLGRYKQRATASPDGWPSGKIRLIEPAELFEPAKKEQAPYTVLVEAVFQTKSKNGSDPIRTVSKKYCALISAPRLDPVKSTLVMSFPDGLPPVIDSAMSILTAKSISGTGDWQQAVGNEVPGKGSLAPSLQPVLPGMSPSDAFSVALYHWLKRQGSEVTEQKVYELLEAKWNSSAPIMKFQPVTAPTNESKPNSCLAIDTGARQYAILNQTGPGGIGQTALSRAFAIYSGAVASSPQVSFPPNALPLFVDSEGKCNLTGRKDYSDKFVNDYLKAVYDTNLAAVESAAVSRMVIARASTELAQLDQKIYIERQELNSIINRFNRLGLEAPPAKDEGAPNEVARQKALIQDKIDALKASIATDEESRAKLRKTNTLAQRTTSVANQVGTTTYELCAQAFRLCKDGIFRIDKPTPGYIISRKYVFRPCTKPVDESDFFKPESEVSANSKLWLTKSFDVVTTIEAARLAADTVVEGAKYSDFATSTISQQTRSPVVFLTTDELFSTSTPRPMIFNFYPFGNIRIPSGQLFYYCKDALRTGSAPAVSWSVVIRDLVASVGQNSMGNPTGEPIQSDQPDWCKTSDQHECPGLACEFQLRTPLPVITNSPETLLTNPVNSAQIQQIPPVPADLL
;
A
#
# COMPACT_ATOMS: atom_id res chain seq x y z
N MET A 1 11.36 48.02 -12.18
CA MET A 1 11.68 48.51 -10.82
C MET A 1 12.38 47.40 -10.06
N LEU A 2 13.46 47.71 -9.35
CA LEU A 2 14.28 46.75 -8.60
C LEU A 2 13.83 46.67 -7.15
N SER A 3 13.74 45.45 -6.60
CA SER A 3 14.42 45.12 -5.35
C SER A 3 14.62 43.60 -5.24
N SER A 4 15.76 43.22 -4.70
CA SER A 4 16.18 41.84 -4.42
C SER A 4 16.46 41.76 -2.93
N GLN A 5 16.03 40.69 -2.26
CA GLN A 5 16.48 40.35 -0.92
C GLN A 5 16.86 38.87 -0.83
N THR A 6 18.15 38.62 -1.00
CA THR A 6 18.86 37.45 -0.49
C THR A 6 19.05 37.59 1.03
N VAL A 7 18.85 36.51 1.78
CA VAL A 7 19.22 36.43 3.20
C VAL A 7 20.18 35.26 3.39
N ASP A 8 21.43 35.59 3.73
CA ASP A 8 22.44 34.64 4.18
C ASP A 8 22.12 34.09 5.57
N ASN A 9 22.60 32.88 5.86
CA ASN A 9 22.69 32.36 7.22
C ASN A 9 24.08 31.73 7.45
N ARG A 10 24.87 32.34 8.34
CA ARG A 10 26.17 31.83 8.80
C ARG A 10 26.23 31.72 10.33
N VAL A 11 26.49 30.50 10.79
CA VAL A 11 27.32 30.07 11.92
C VAL A 11 27.88 31.17 12.86
N TYR A 12 27.52 31.09 14.14
CA TYR A 12 28.40 31.16 15.34
C TYR A 12 27.68 30.32 16.43
N MET A 13 28.24 29.29 17.09
CA MET A 13 29.39 29.24 18.00
C MET A 13 29.26 30.17 19.21
N ASP A 14 28.96 29.61 20.38
CA ASP A 14 29.40 30.18 21.67
C ASP A 14 29.65 29.08 22.73
N GLN A 15 30.53 29.37 23.69
CA GLN A 15 31.05 28.46 24.73
C GLN A 15 30.95 29.10 26.14
N SER A 16 31.58 28.48 27.16
CA SER A 16 31.78 28.91 28.56
C SER A 16 30.62 28.63 29.54
N SER A 17 30.80 28.42 30.86
CA SER A 17 31.91 27.83 31.66
C SER A 17 31.35 27.41 33.06
N GLU A 18 32.05 26.82 34.05
CA GLU A 18 33.47 26.48 34.21
C GLU A 18 33.76 25.29 35.18
N LYS A 19 35.05 24.93 35.25
CA LYS A 19 35.92 24.21 36.22
C LYS A 19 35.40 23.75 37.60
N THR A 20 35.70 22.52 38.06
CA THR A 20 36.93 22.02 38.79
C THR A 20 37.11 22.69 40.20
N GLU A 21 37.48 22.03 41.32
CA GLU A 21 38.63 21.14 41.55
C GLU A 21 38.64 20.34 42.90
N GLN A 22 39.49 19.30 42.93
CA GLN A 22 40.33 18.78 44.05
C GLN A 22 39.79 18.06 45.34
N ARG A 23 40.45 16.91 45.58
CA ARG A 23 40.76 16.17 46.84
C ARG A 23 41.46 17.07 47.89
N PRO A 24 41.57 16.73 49.21
CA PRO A 24 42.19 15.46 49.66
C PRO A 24 41.83 14.85 51.04
N SER A 25 42.36 13.64 51.22
CA SER A 25 42.85 12.91 52.41
C SER A 25 42.69 13.40 53.87
N ALA A 26 42.18 12.46 54.69
CA ALA A 26 42.78 11.91 55.93
C ALA A 26 42.66 12.59 57.33
N THR A 27 42.70 11.69 58.33
CA THR A 27 43.14 11.81 59.75
C THR A 27 42.20 12.33 60.86
N ARG A 28 41.80 11.38 61.72
CA ARG A 28 42.18 11.24 63.17
C ARG A 28 41.16 11.64 64.28
N THR A 29 41.07 10.73 65.28
CA THR A 29 40.64 10.86 66.71
C THR A 29 39.21 11.29 67.07
N GLU A 30 38.53 10.41 67.84
CA GLU A 30 38.05 10.59 69.25
C GLU A 30 37.59 11.98 69.75
N PRO A 31 36.57 12.07 70.66
CA PRO A 31 36.42 11.14 71.80
C PRO A 31 35.00 10.69 72.19
N GLU A 32 35.01 9.89 73.26
CA GLU A 32 33.95 9.34 74.11
C GLU A 32 32.65 10.16 74.27
N SER A 33 31.52 9.44 74.41
CA SER A 33 30.56 9.73 75.50
C SER A 33 29.84 8.46 75.95
N ASN A 34 29.86 8.20 77.25
CA ASN A 34 29.18 7.07 77.88
C ASN A 34 27.70 7.39 78.12
N VAL A 35 26.78 6.53 77.69
CA VAL A 35 25.43 6.45 78.27
C VAL A 35 25.09 4.99 78.53
N VAL A 36 25.12 4.61 79.81
CA VAL A 36 24.65 3.32 80.30
C VAL A 36 23.13 3.30 80.23
N GLN A 37 22.55 2.35 79.49
CA GLN A 37 21.13 2.00 79.59
C GLN A 37 20.95 0.51 79.89
N THR A 38 19.97 0.24 80.75
CA THR A 38 19.73 -1.06 81.36
C THR A 38 18.94 -1.97 80.44
N VAL A 39 19.59 -3.07 80.02
CA VAL A 39 18.97 -4.12 79.21
C VAL A 39 17.80 -4.75 79.96
N LYS A 40 16.59 -4.52 79.45
CA LYS A 40 15.36 -5.20 79.91
C LYS A 40 15.30 -6.61 79.32
N SER A 41 14.55 -7.49 80.00
CA SER A 41 14.38 -8.93 79.68
C SER A 41 14.00 -9.28 78.23
N ASN A 42 13.58 -8.31 77.42
CA ASN A 42 13.14 -8.51 76.05
C ASN A 42 14.31 -8.70 75.07
N GLU A 43 15.51 -8.16 75.37
CA GLU A 43 16.69 -8.42 74.53
C GLU A 43 17.15 -9.87 74.62
N LEU A 44 17.01 -10.52 75.78
CA LEU A 44 17.39 -11.92 75.94
C LEU A 44 16.49 -12.83 75.08
N GLN A 45 15.21 -12.47 74.92
CA GLN A 45 14.30 -13.12 73.98
C GLN A 45 14.65 -12.83 72.51
N ALA A 46 15.02 -11.60 72.18
CA ALA A 46 15.46 -11.23 70.83
C ALA A 46 16.77 -11.94 70.43
N ILE A 47 17.75 -12.01 71.33
CA ILE A 47 19.01 -12.74 71.15
C ILE A 47 18.74 -14.24 70.99
N LEU A 48 17.82 -14.82 71.76
CA LEU A 48 17.45 -16.23 71.63
C LEU A 48 16.77 -16.52 70.27
N GLN A 49 15.87 -15.65 69.82
CA GLN A 49 15.24 -15.77 68.50
C GLN A 49 16.24 -15.58 67.35
N LEU A 50 17.16 -14.63 67.48
CA LEU A 50 18.18 -14.37 66.45
C LEU A 50 19.21 -15.50 66.39
N ALA A 51 19.57 -16.10 67.54
CA ALA A 51 20.36 -17.32 67.61
C ALA A 51 19.62 -18.54 67.03
N LEU A 52 18.31 -18.67 67.25
CA LEU A 52 17.48 -19.72 66.65
C LEU A 52 17.41 -19.58 65.12
N ILE A 53 17.18 -18.38 64.60
CA ILE A 53 17.15 -18.11 63.16
C ILE A 53 18.54 -18.33 62.54
N ALA A 54 19.62 -17.90 63.20
CA ALA A 54 20.97 -18.13 62.73
C ALA A 54 21.37 -19.62 62.71
N THR A 55 20.95 -20.41 63.71
CA THR A 55 21.23 -21.86 63.76
C THR A 55 20.37 -22.65 62.78
N VAL A 56 19.07 -22.36 62.65
CA VAL A 56 18.22 -22.99 61.63
C VAL A 56 18.71 -22.61 60.22
N GLY A 57 19.04 -21.33 59.99
CA GLY A 57 19.61 -20.84 58.74
C GLY A 57 20.94 -21.51 58.38
N SER A 58 21.87 -21.65 59.34
CA SER A 58 23.14 -22.33 59.09
C SER A 58 22.95 -23.82 58.83
N VAL A 59 22.00 -24.50 59.49
CA VAL A 59 21.65 -25.91 59.21
C VAL A 59 21.06 -26.08 57.82
N VAL A 60 20.13 -25.22 57.38
CA VAL A 60 19.57 -25.25 56.02
C VAL A 60 20.65 -25.00 54.97
N ILE A 61 21.53 -24.01 55.17
CA ILE A 61 22.66 -23.74 54.26
C ILE A 61 23.64 -24.92 54.25
N SER A 62 23.92 -25.52 55.40
CA SER A 62 24.81 -26.69 55.51
C SER A 62 24.23 -27.91 54.82
N LEU A 63 22.92 -28.17 54.96
CA LEU A 63 22.22 -29.23 54.25
C LEU A 63 22.16 -28.96 52.73
N TYR A 64 22.00 -27.70 52.31
CA TYR A 64 22.04 -27.32 50.89
C TYR A 64 23.44 -27.50 50.28
N VAL A 65 24.49 -27.10 50.99
CA VAL A 65 25.89 -27.32 50.57
C VAL A 65 26.23 -28.81 50.57
N LEU A 66 25.79 -29.58 51.58
CA LEU A 66 25.95 -31.04 51.61
C LEU A 66 25.18 -31.70 50.45
N TRP A 67 23.96 -31.25 50.15
CA TRP A 67 23.15 -31.76 49.05
C TRP A 67 23.75 -31.40 47.69
N ILE A 68 24.33 -30.21 47.51
CA ILE A 68 25.13 -29.86 46.31
C ILE A 68 26.40 -30.72 46.23
N GLY A 69 27.07 -30.97 47.35
CA GLY A 69 28.26 -31.84 47.40
C GLY A 69 27.93 -33.29 47.00
N ILE A 70 26.88 -33.86 47.58
CA ILE A 70 26.41 -35.23 47.29
C ILE A 70 25.86 -35.32 45.86
N SER A 71 25.02 -34.37 45.43
CA SER A 71 24.48 -34.33 44.06
C SER A 71 25.57 -34.07 43.02
N GLY A 72 26.60 -33.30 43.38
CA GLY A 72 27.82 -33.07 42.59
C GLY A 72 28.67 -34.34 42.46
N HIS A 73 28.78 -35.14 43.53
CA HIS A 73 29.40 -36.47 43.49
C HIS A 73 28.54 -37.52 42.77
N HIS A 74 27.22 -37.33 42.71
CA HIS A 74 26.28 -38.09 41.89
C HIS A 74 26.11 -37.52 40.48
N LYS A 75 27.02 -36.65 40.02
CA LYS A 75 27.30 -36.55 38.58
C LYS A 75 27.71 -37.93 38.10
N ARG A 76 26.75 -38.65 37.51
CA ARG A 76 26.97 -39.87 36.75
C ARG A 76 28.22 -39.67 35.89
N ASN A 77 29.02 -40.72 35.72
CA ASN A 77 30.03 -40.77 34.68
C ASN A 77 29.32 -40.72 33.31
N VAL A 78 28.93 -39.51 32.90
CA VAL A 78 28.39 -39.23 31.57
C VAL A 78 29.53 -39.52 30.62
N ASP A 79 29.38 -40.57 29.83
CA ASP A 79 30.45 -41.00 28.94
C ASP A 79 30.81 -39.84 28.00
N THR A 80 32.05 -39.40 28.06
CA THR A 80 32.54 -38.27 27.28
C THR A 80 32.44 -38.52 25.78
N ALA A 81 32.49 -39.78 25.34
CA ALA A 81 32.20 -40.14 23.95
C ALA A 81 30.72 -40.04 23.58
N ALA A 82 29.82 -40.19 24.55
CA ALA A 82 28.39 -39.94 24.36
C ALA A 82 28.09 -38.43 24.32
N LEU A 83 28.73 -37.65 25.21
CA LEU A 83 28.69 -36.18 25.16
C LEU A 83 29.27 -35.66 23.83
N ALA A 84 30.34 -36.27 23.32
CA ALA A 84 30.94 -35.95 22.03
C ALA A 84 30.03 -36.27 20.84
N ALA A 85 29.29 -37.38 20.87
CA ALA A 85 28.29 -37.65 19.84
C ALA A 85 27.14 -36.62 19.85
N LEU A 86 26.66 -36.21 21.03
CA LEU A 86 25.64 -35.17 21.17
C LEU A 86 26.14 -33.81 20.67
N TYR A 87 27.34 -33.39 21.09
CA TYR A 87 27.97 -32.14 20.65
C TYR A 87 28.22 -32.14 19.13
N ALA A 88 28.70 -33.26 18.57
CA ALA A 88 28.86 -33.39 17.12
C ALA A 88 27.52 -33.23 16.38
N ALA A 89 26.45 -33.85 16.88
CA ALA A 89 25.12 -33.72 16.29
C ALA A 89 24.57 -32.29 16.40
N GLU A 90 24.87 -31.57 17.49
CA GLU A 90 24.51 -30.18 17.69
C GLU A 90 25.22 -29.25 16.71
N GLN A 91 26.55 -29.36 16.60
CA GLN A 91 27.33 -28.58 15.64
C GLN A 91 26.95 -28.91 14.18
N LEU A 92 26.71 -30.18 13.85
CA LEU A 92 26.23 -30.57 12.51
C LEU A 92 24.82 -30.04 12.22
N SER A 93 23.95 -29.90 13.24
CA SER A 93 22.61 -29.35 13.06
C SER A 93 22.62 -27.87 12.65
N GLN A 94 23.63 -27.12 13.11
CA GLN A 94 23.83 -25.69 12.82
C GLN A 94 24.35 -25.43 11.40
N ILE A 95 24.85 -26.44 10.68
CA ILE A 95 25.32 -26.28 9.31
C ILE A 95 24.13 -26.07 8.37
N ASN A 96 24.14 -24.95 7.67
CA ASN A 96 23.11 -24.54 6.72
C ASN A 96 23.70 -24.06 5.38
N VAL A 97 22.84 -24.03 4.37
CA VAL A 97 23.07 -23.51 3.01
C VAL A 97 22.01 -22.45 2.71
N ASP A 98 22.39 -21.35 2.08
CA ASP A 98 21.44 -20.31 1.64
C ASP A 98 20.86 -20.68 0.25
N SER A 99 19.54 -20.63 0.15
CA SER A 99 18.74 -20.82 -1.07
C SER A 99 17.85 -19.60 -1.33
N ALA A 100 17.67 -19.24 -2.60
CA ALA A 100 16.82 -18.12 -3.00
C ALA A 100 15.32 -18.43 -2.87
N SER A 101 14.92 -19.72 -2.95
CA SER A 101 13.53 -20.13 -2.81
C SER A 101 13.13 -20.49 -1.37
N PHE A 102 14.07 -21.05 -0.59
CA PHE A 102 13.83 -21.59 0.75
C PHE A 102 14.48 -20.81 1.90
N GLY A 103 15.41 -19.89 1.63
CA GLY A 103 16.17 -19.21 2.66
C GLY A 103 17.28 -20.11 3.20
N LYS A 104 17.50 -20.10 4.51
CA LYS A 104 18.48 -21.01 5.14
C LYS A 104 17.91 -22.41 5.23
N VAL A 105 18.62 -23.37 4.66
CA VAL A 105 18.26 -24.80 4.67
C VAL A 105 19.31 -25.59 5.43
N GLY A 106 18.86 -26.40 6.38
CA GLY A 106 19.70 -27.27 7.21
C GLY A 106 19.17 -28.69 7.27
N LEU A 107 19.80 -29.54 8.10
CA LEU A 107 19.33 -30.92 8.29
C LEU A 107 17.99 -31.00 9.03
N CYS A 108 17.75 -30.05 9.93
CA CYS A 108 16.54 -29.95 10.75
C CYS A 108 16.13 -28.49 10.91
N ASP A 109 14.88 -28.26 11.30
CA ASP A 109 14.33 -26.92 11.54
C ASP A 109 15.01 -26.28 12.77
N GLN A 110 15.66 -25.12 12.63
CA GLN A 110 16.21 -24.34 13.76
C GLN A 110 15.57 -22.96 13.82
N ALA A 111 15.17 -22.53 15.02
CA ALA A 111 14.70 -21.18 15.27
C ALA A 111 15.82 -20.16 14.94
N SER A 112 15.47 -18.88 14.85
CA SER A 112 16.48 -17.86 15.14
C SER A 112 17.02 -18.09 16.55
N ASP A 113 18.33 -17.91 16.77
CA ASP A 113 18.95 -18.00 18.08
C ASP A 113 18.55 -16.76 18.90
N ASP A 114 17.31 -16.76 19.38
CA ASP A 114 16.77 -15.72 20.26
C ASP A 114 17.43 -15.85 21.63
N SER A 115 18.44 -15.01 21.86
CA SER A 115 19.11 -14.88 23.16
C SER A 115 18.19 -14.22 24.21
N GLY A 116 17.18 -14.95 24.65
CA GLY A 116 16.42 -14.75 25.89
C GLY A 116 15.63 -13.44 26.06
N THR A 117 15.54 -12.60 25.03
CA THR A 117 14.87 -11.29 25.09
C THR A 117 13.84 -11.18 23.97
N PHE A 118 12.59 -10.86 24.33
CA PHE A 118 11.38 -10.93 23.49
C PHE A 118 11.31 -9.94 22.30
N SER A 119 12.46 -9.42 21.83
CA SER A 119 12.55 -8.71 20.57
C SER A 119 13.17 -9.63 19.52
N TYR A 120 12.38 -10.07 18.55
CA TYR A 120 12.90 -10.64 17.31
C TYR A 120 13.98 -9.69 16.74
N VAL A 121 15.25 -10.07 16.84
CA VAL A 121 16.34 -9.24 16.32
C VAL A 121 16.30 -9.32 14.80
N ARG A 122 15.73 -8.28 14.18
CA ARG A 122 15.60 -8.11 12.71
C ARG A 122 16.88 -8.55 12.01
N GLY A 123 16.85 -9.74 11.38
CA GLY A 123 17.94 -10.23 10.54
C GLY A 123 18.35 -11.70 10.75
N GLN A 124 18.09 -12.31 11.92
CA GLN A 124 18.29 -13.75 12.05
C GLN A 124 17.15 -14.53 11.39
N ARG A 125 17.49 -15.42 10.45
CA ARG A 125 16.52 -16.29 9.78
C ARG A 125 16.41 -17.64 10.46
N ARG A 126 15.17 -18.12 10.57
CA ARG A 126 14.83 -19.54 10.70
C ARG A 126 15.59 -20.38 9.65
N VAL A 127 16.17 -21.48 10.11
CA VAL A 127 16.69 -22.54 9.24
C VAL A 127 15.56 -23.55 9.04
N THR A 128 15.23 -23.86 7.78
CA THR A 128 14.22 -24.88 7.45
C THR A 128 14.91 -26.22 7.22
N GLY A 129 14.40 -27.29 7.81
CA GLY A 129 14.93 -28.64 7.66
C GLY A 129 14.62 -29.22 6.28
N LEU A 130 15.60 -29.89 5.67
CA LEU A 130 15.45 -30.55 4.36
C LEU A 130 14.22 -31.48 4.29
N ASN A 131 13.99 -32.26 5.35
CA ASN A 131 12.82 -33.14 5.48
C ASN A 131 11.49 -32.38 5.51
N THR A 132 11.47 -31.20 6.12
CA THR A 132 10.29 -30.33 6.19
C THR A 132 9.98 -29.79 4.80
N ILE A 133 10.99 -29.31 4.06
CA ILE A 133 10.82 -28.85 2.67
C ILE A 133 10.29 -29.98 1.77
N TYR A 134 10.92 -31.16 1.77
CA TYR A 134 10.46 -32.28 0.94
C TYR A 134 9.01 -32.70 1.24
N LYS A 135 8.61 -32.69 2.52
CA LYS A 135 7.21 -32.97 2.90
C LYS A 135 6.26 -31.86 2.46
N THR A 136 6.62 -30.58 2.62
CA THR A 136 5.82 -29.45 2.13
C THR A 136 5.60 -29.56 0.62
N LEU A 137 6.66 -29.80 -0.18
CA LEU A 137 6.54 -29.98 -1.63
C LEU A 137 5.67 -31.19 -2.01
N ALA A 138 5.67 -32.26 -1.21
CA ALA A 138 4.78 -33.41 -1.44
C ALA A 138 3.31 -33.09 -1.14
N VAL A 139 3.02 -32.29 -0.10
CA VAL A 139 1.68 -31.78 0.21
C VAL A 139 1.22 -30.79 -0.87
N ASP A 140 2.08 -29.85 -1.27
CA ASP A 140 1.81 -28.89 -2.35
C ASP A 140 1.53 -29.62 -3.67
N ALA A 141 2.23 -30.72 -3.97
CA ALA A 141 1.98 -31.53 -5.17
C ALA A 141 0.61 -32.21 -5.14
N ALA A 142 0.16 -32.67 -3.97
CA ALA A 142 -1.16 -33.23 -3.79
C ALA A 142 -2.25 -32.15 -3.97
N ILE A 143 -2.06 -30.98 -3.37
CA ILE A 143 -2.94 -29.81 -3.53
C ILE A 143 -3.01 -29.36 -4.99
N ALA A 144 -1.87 -29.18 -5.67
CA ALA A 144 -1.80 -28.78 -7.07
C ALA A 144 -2.54 -29.76 -7.99
N LYS A 145 -2.42 -31.06 -7.71
CA LYS A 145 -3.13 -32.14 -8.42
C LYS A 145 -4.64 -32.08 -8.18
N HIS A 146 -5.09 -31.83 -6.94
CA HIS A 146 -6.51 -31.68 -6.62
C HIS A 146 -7.12 -30.45 -7.30
N LEU A 147 -6.45 -29.30 -7.20
CA LEU A 147 -6.85 -28.03 -7.83
C LEU A 147 -6.70 -28.03 -9.37
N LYS A 148 -6.06 -29.06 -9.92
CA LYS A 148 -5.74 -29.25 -11.35
C LYS A 148 -4.98 -28.05 -11.95
N ARG A 149 -3.98 -27.55 -11.22
CA ARG A 149 -3.18 -26.37 -11.60
C ARG A 149 -1.80 -26.77 -12.08
N GLN A 150 -1.63 -26.86 -13.39
CA GLN A 150 -0.34 -27.15 -14.01
C GLN A 150 0.76 -26.17 -13.56
N ILE A 151 0.44 -24.87 -13.47
CA ILE A 151 1.40 -23.86 -13.03
C ILE A 151 1.95 -24.12 -11.61
N MET A 152 1.14 -24.67 -10.70
CA MET A 152 1.63 -25.06 -9.37
C MET A 152 2.55 -26.28 -9.47
N THR A 153 2.20 -27.28 -10.30
CA THR A 153 3.06 -28.44 -10.58
C THR A 153 4.41 -28.01 -11.16
N ASP A 154 4.44 -27.12 -12.14
CA ASP A 154 5.67 -26.61 -12.78
C ASP A 154 6.58 -25.90 -11.76
N LEU A 155 5.98 -25.10 -10.86
CA LEU A 155 6.72 -24.45 -9.77
C LEU A 155 7.25 -25.47 -8.75
N ILE A 156 6.48 -26.49 -8.40
CA ILE A 156 6.91 -27.55 -7.47
C ILE A 156 8.05 -28.38 -8.06
N GLU A 157 8.02 -28.70 -9.36
CA GLU A 157 9.11 -29.41 -10.04
C GLU A 157 10.40 -28.60 -10.07
N LYS A 158 10.30 -27.29 -10.34
CA LYS A 158 11.41 -26.33 -10.28
C LYS A 158 11.99 -26.25 -8.87
N ASP A 159 11.15 -26.08 -7.86
CA ASP A 159 11.55 -26.00 -6.46
C ASP A 159 12.17 -27.32 -5.97
N LEU A 160 11.62 -28.47 -6.37
CA LEU A 160 12.21 -29.80 -6.12
C LEU A 160 13.60 -29.96 -6.74
N ALA A 161 13.83 -29.38 -7.93
CA ALA A 161 15.14 -29.36 -8.56
C ALA A 161 16.13 -28.42 -7.83
N GLU A 162 15.66 -27.34 -7.21
CA GLU A 162 16.48 -26.49 -6.33
C GLU A 162 16.82 -27.21 -5.01
N VAL A 163 15.86 -27.86 -4.35
CA VAL A 163 16.11 -28.64 -3.11
C VAL A 163 17.19 -29.70 -3.34
N LYS A 164 17.19 -30.39 -4.48
CA LYS A 164 18.24 -31.37 -4.81
C LYS A 164 19.63 -30.75 -4.98
N LYS A 165 19.74 -29.48 -5.40
CA LYS A 165 21.03 -28.76 -5.44
C LYS A 165 21.48 -28.40 -4.02
N VAL A 166 20.56 -27.86 -3.22
CA VAL A 166 20.78 -27.48 -1.82
C VAL A 166 21.16 -28.70 -0.96
N GLU A 167 20.52 -29.85 -1.16
CA GLU A 167 20.87 -31.12 -0.49
C GLU A 167 22.31 -31.53 -0.80
N ASN A 168 22.72 -31.44 -2.07
CA ASN A 168 24.08 -31.80 -2.47
C ASN A 168 25.13 -30.84 -1.90
N GLU A 169 24.86 -29.54 -1.86
CA GLU A 169 25.75 -28.57 -1.23
C GLU A 169 25.83 -28.77 0.29
N LEU A 170 24.68 -28.96 0.95
CA LEU A 170 24.61 -29.19 2.39
C LEU A 170 25.38 -30.47 2.77
N ARG A 171 25.21 -31.55 1.98
CA ARG A 171 25.97 -32.80 2.13
C ARG A 171 27.47 -32.57 2.01
N LEU A 172 27.94 -31.77 1.07
CA LEU A 172 29.36 -31.43 0.93
C LEU A 172 29.89 -30.66 2.16
N ARG A 173 29.17 -29.63 2.62
CA ARG A 173 29.53 -28.86 3.84
C ARG A 173 29.56 -29.73 5.10
N LEU A 174 28.60 -30.65 5.25
CA LEU A 174 28.56 -31.60 6.36
C LEU A 174 29.76 -32.56 6.36
N HIS A 175 30.13 -33.10 5.19
CA HIS A 175 31.32 -33.93 5.07
C HIS A 175 32.60 -33.14 5.36
N GLU A 176 32.76 -31.93 4.81
CA GLU A 176 33.94 -31.10 5.07
C GLU A 176 34.09 -30.74 6.57
N ALA A 177 32.99 -30.49 7.28
CA ALA A 177 33.03 -30.21 8.73
C ALA A 177 33.30 -31.45 9.60
N ALA A 178 33.04 -32.65 9.07
CA ALA A 178 33.26 -33.94 9.73
C ALA A 178 34.60 -34.60 9.40
N GLU A 179 35.26 -34.19 8.31
CA GLU A 179 36.55 -34.73 7.89
C GLU A 179 37.70 -34.28 8.82
N PRO A 180 38.64 -35.19 9.14
CA PRO A 180 39.83 -34.83 9.92
C PRO A 180 40.72 -33.88 9.13
N ASP A 181 41.25 -32.85 9.78
CA ASP A 181 42.19 -31.94 9.12
C ASP A 181 43.50 -32.68 8.81
N LEU A 182 43.71 -32.98 7.52
CA LEU A 182 44.89 -33.70 7.03
C LEU A 182 46.21 -32.99 7.36
N MET A 183 46.17 -31.70 7.75
CA MET A 183 47.33 -30.93 8.19
C MET A 183 47.74 -31.23 9.64
N GLU A 184 46.80 -31.54 10.56
CA GLU A 184 47.14 -31.88 11.95
C GLU A 184 47.78 -33.28 12.07
N ALA A 185 47.39 -34.22 11.20
CA ALA A 185 47.90 -35.60 11.21
C ALA A 185 49.41 -35.74 10.96
N LYS A 186 50.09 -34.72 10.43
CA LYS A 186 51.55 -34.70 10.21
C LYS A 186 52.34 -33.86 11.22
N ALA A 187 51.68 -33.08 12.07
CA ALA A 187 52.33 -32.20 13.06
C ALA A 187 52.57 -32.87 14.42
N SER A 188 52.11 -34.11 14.60
CA SER A 188 52.01 -34.79 15.90
C SER A 188 53.33 -35.18 16.57
N GLU A 189 54.47 -35.16 15.88
CA GLU A 189 55.73 -35.71 16.43
C GLU A 189 56.63 -34.68 17.14
N ASN A 190 56.46 -33.36 16.97
CA ASN A 190 57.48 -32.41 17.46
C ASN A 190 57.06 -30.97 17.86
N SER A 191 55.76 -30.58 17.95
CA SER A 191 55.43 -29.20 18.34
C SER A 191 54.26 -29.02 19.32
N THR A 192 54.57 -28.68 20.57
CA THR A 192 53.62 -28.25 21.61
C THR A 192 53.26 -26.77 21.57
N GLN A 193 53.84 -25.97 20.67
CA GLN A 193 53.72 -24.49 20.67
C GLN A 193 53.03 -23.86 19.44
N LEU A 194 52.66 -24.62 18.39
CA LEU A 194 52.17 -24.03 17.13
C LEU A 194 50.65 -23.82 17.01
N TYR A 195 49.88 -24.00 18.10
CA TYR A 195 48.41 -24.09 18.05
C TYR A 195 47.64 -22.75 18.11
N ALA A 196 48.32 -21.60 18.10
CA ALA A 196 47.73 -20.32 18.51
C ALA A 196 47.45 -19.27 17.41
N SER A 197 47.98 -19.41 16.18
CA SER A 197 48.01 -18.28 15.23
C SER A 197 47.50 -18.53 13.80
N THR A 198 47.20 -19.77 13.39
CA THR A 198 46.49 -19.99 12.13
C THR A 198 45.02 -19.67 12.32
N ALA A 199 44.49 -18.78 11.48
CA ALA A 199 43.06 -18.54 11.34
C ALA A 199 42.40 -19.79 10.73
N SER A 200 42.22 -20.81 11.57
CA SER A 200 41.66 -22.11 11.20
C SER A 200 40.28 -21.94 10.59
N LYS A 201 39.93 -22.82 9.62
CA LYS A 201 38.55 -22.98 9.14
C LYS A 201 37.61 -22.96 10.35
N GLN A 202 36.74 -21.95 10.41
CA GLN A 202 35.74 -21.89 11.46
C GLN A 202 34.87 -23.14 11.35
N ASN A 203 34.64 -23.82 12.48
CA ASN A 203 33.78 -25.00 12.64
C ASN A 203 34.37 -26.35 12.14
N ASN A 204 35.61 -26.69 12.53
CA ASN A 204 36.08 -28.08 12.42
C ASN A 204 35.54 -28.92 13.59
N ILE A 205 34.40 -29.57 13.38
CA ILE A 205 33.68 -30.36 14.40
C ILE A 205 34.53 -31.55 14.87
N TYR A 206 35.26 -32.19 13.96
CA TYR A 206 36.17 -33.30 14.29
C TYR A 206 37.22 -32.87 15.33
N ARG A 207 37.81 -31.69 15.17
CA ARG A 207 38.85 -31.14 16.06
C ARG A 207 38.32 -30.88 17.47
N ASP A 208 37.12 -30.31 17.58
CA ASP A 208 36.54 -29.98 18.90
C ASP A 208 36.00 -31.22 19.61
N VAL A 209 35.46 -32.20 18.86
CA VAL A 209 35.18 -33.56 19.37
C VAL A 209 36.45 -34.24 19.87
N TYR A 210 37.54 -34.20 19.10
CA TYR A 210 38.83 -34.77 19.50
C TYR A 210 39.37 -34.11 20.77
N ARG A 211 39.31 -32.77 20.85
CA ARG A 211 39.71 -32.01 22.05
C ARG A 211 38.89 -32.38 23.27
N MET A 212 37.57 -32.51 23.15
CA MET A 212 36.71 -32.87 24.28
C MET A 212 36.97 -34.31 24.76
N LEU A 213 37.24 -35.24 23.85
CA LEU A 213 37.65 -36.61 24.17
C LEU A 213 39.05 -36.69 24.78
N ALA A 214 40.00 -35.89 24.31
CA ALA A 214 41.38 -35.85 24.82
C ALA A 214 41.50 -35.12 26.16
N ALA A 215 40.60 -34.18 26.45
CA ALA A 215 40.51 -33.46 27.72
C ALA A 215 39.84 -34.27 28.85
N ASP A 216 39.30 -35.46 28.55
CA ASP A 216 38.62 -36.30 29.53
C ASP A 216 39.59 -36.86 30.59
N LYS A 217 39.56 -36.24 31.77
CA LYS A 217 40.32 -36.69 32.95
C LYS A 217 39.60 -37.75 33.79
N SER A 218 38.38 -38.16 33.43
CA SER A 218 37.61 -39.15 34.21
C SER A 218 38.26 -40.54 34.25
N SER A 219 39.09 -40.84 33.24
CA SER A 219 39.78 -42.13 33.07
C SER A 219 41.29 -41.91 32.92
N PRO A 220 42.05 -41.65 34.01
CA PRO A 220 43.49 -41.31 33.93
C PRO A 220 44.37 -42.42 33.31
N ASP A 221 43.88 -43.65 33.35
CA ASP A 221 44.49 -44.84 32.75
C ASP A 221 44.26 -44.96 31.24
N LEU A 222 43.44 -44.11 30.62
CA LEU A 222 43.16 -44.12 29.18
C LEU A 222 43.90 -43.00 28.46
N SER A 223 44.43 -43.29 27.27
CA SER A 223 44.88 -42.28 26.29
C SER A 223 44.15 -42.47 24.97
N LEU A 224 43.58 -41.39 24.43
CA LEU A 224 42.91 -41.40 23.13
C LEU A 224 43.91 -41.69 22.01
N ILE A 225 43.64 -42.71 21.19
CA ILE A 225 44.47 -43.08 20.02
C ILE A 225 43.86 -42.48 18.75
N GLU A 226 42.57 -42.72 18.55
CA GLU A 226 41.89 -42.46 17.29
C GLU A 226 40.44 -42.04 17.56
N VAL A 227 39.98 -41.05 16.80
CA VAL A 227 38.57 -40.67 16.72
C VAL A 227 38.13 -40.90 15.28
N ARG A 228 36.96 -41.51 15.09
CA ARG A 228 36.31 -41.62 13.78
C ARG A 228 34.92 -41.02 13.90
N LEU A 229 34.70 -39.92 13.18
CA LEU A 229 33.40 -39.30 13.03
C LEU A 229 32.81 -39.77 11.70
N LYS A 230 31.68 -40.49 11.74
CA LYS A 230 31.01 -41.05 10.57
C LYS A 230 29.62 -40.46 10.44
N LEU A 231 29.31 -39.93 9.26
CA LEU A 231 27.98 -39.42 8.92
C LEU A 231 27.13 -40.52 8.30
N GLY A 232 25.86 -40.58 8.69
CA GLY A 232 25.01 -41.69 8.29
C GLY A 232 23.53 -41.51 8.58
N ARG A 233 22.86 -42.66 8.63
CA ARG A 233 21.43 -42.80 8.87
C ARG A 233 21.19 -43.91 9.90
N TYR A 234 20.06 -43.84 10.60
CA TYR A 234 19.63 -44.90 11.52
C TYR A 234 18.71 -45.89 10.80
N LYS A 235 19.07 -47.17 10.81
CA LYS A 235 18.26 -48.27 10.26
C LYS A 235 17.05 -48.51 11.18
N GLN A 236 15.93 -47.84 10.88
CA GLN A 236 14.68 -48.02 11.63
C GLN A 236 14.23 -49.49 11.57
N ARG A 237 13.97 -50.10 12.74
CA ARG A 237 13.29 -51.40 12.81
C ARG A 237 11.84 -51.22 12.32
N ALA A 238 11.39 -52.10 11.43
CA ALA A 238 10.10 -52.00 10.74
C ALA A 238 8.85 -51.99 11.65
N THR A 239 9.01 -52.29 12.94
CA THR A 239 7.93 -52.34 13.94
C THR A 239 7.72 -51.04 14.73
N ALA A 240 8.60 -50.03 14.57
CA ALA A 240 8.45 -48.75 15.26
C ALA A 240 7.50 -47.83 14.48
N SER A 241 6.29 -47.60 15.00
CA SER A 241 5.31 -46.66 14.44
C SER A 241 5.96 -45.29 14.17
N PRO A 242 5.71 -44.65 12.99
CA PRO A 242 6.25 -43.32 12.68
C PRO A 242 5.94 -42.27 13.75
N ASP A 243 4.77 -42.35 14.37
CA ASP A 243 4.29 -41.40 15.40
C ASP A 243 4.97 -41.58 16.77
N GLY A 244 5.70 -42.69 16.96
CA GLY A 244 6.39 -43.01 18.21
C GLY A 244 7.74 -42.32 18.40
N TRP A 245 8.19 -41.48 17.46
CA TRP A 245 9.43 -40.71 17.60
C TRP A 245 9.16 -39.42 18.40
N PRO A 246 9.73 -39.25 19.61
CA PRO A 246 9.68 -37.99 20.33
C PRO A 246 10.38 -36.93 19.49
N SER A 247 9.62 -36.02 18.90
CA SER A 247 10.15 -34.93 18.11
C SER A 247 10.94 -33.97 18.99
N GLY A 248 12.14 -33.61 18.55
CA GLY A 248 12.67 -32.29 18.89
C GLY A 248 13.82 -32.18 19.86
N LYS A 249 14.52 -33.27 20.19
CA LYS A 249 15.79 -33.18 20.92
C LYS A 249 16.84 -34.09 20.30
N ILE A 250 18.04 -33.53 20.14
CA ILE A 250 19.27 -34.28 19.86
C ILE A 250 19.42 -35.32 20.97
N ARG A 251 19.59 -36.57 20.57
CA ARG A 251 19.59 -37.70 21.50
C ARG A 251 20.50 -38.82 20.99
N LEU A 252 21.06 -39.55 21.94
CA LEU A 252 21.76 -40.79 21.68
C LEU A 252 20.78 -41.85 21.17
N ILE A 253 21.25 -42.72 20.28
CA ILE A 253 20.50 -43.85 19.76
C ILE A 253 21.25 -45.14 20.08
N GLU A 254 20.57 -46.07 20.75
CA GLU A 254 21.10 -47.36 21.14
C GLU A 254 20.29 -48.50 20.49
N PRO A 255 20.93 -49.58 20.02
CA PRO A 255 22.39 -49.75 19.88
C PRO A 255 22.96 -48.97 18.67
N ALA A 256 24.20 -48.51 18.81
CA ALA A 256 24.94 -47.82 17.73
C ALA A 256 25.19 -48.70 16.49
N GLU A 257 25.02 -50.02 16.61
CA GLU A 257 25.10 -51.03 15.53
C GLU A 257 24.06 -50.83 14.42
N LEU A 258 22.97 -50.09 14.70
CA LEU A 258 21.94 -49.74 13.72
C LEU A 258 22.30 -48.51 12.86
N PHE A 259 23.52 -47.98 13.01
CA PHE A 259 24.08 -46.96 12.13
C PHE A 259 24.45 -47.55 10.76
N GLU A 260 23.90 -46.97 9.69
CA GLU A 260 24.34 -47.21 8.31
C GLU A 260 25.06 -45.95 7.79
N PRO A 261 26.29 -46.06 7.24
CA PRO A 261 26.96 -44.93 6.59
C PRO A 261 26.10 -44.33 5.47
N ALA A 262 26.13 -43.00 5.34
CA ALA A 262 25.36 -42.31 4.31
C ALA A 262 25.89 -42.69 2.91
N LYS A 263 24.97 -42.94 1.98
CA LYS A 263 25.33 -43.08 0.56
C LYS A 263 25.77 -41.72 0.01
N LYS A 264 26.58 -41.71 -1.05
CA LYS A 264 27.03 -40.49 -1.76
C LYS A 264 25.91 -39.60 -2.32
N GLU A 265 24.65 -40.04 -2.26
CA GLU A 265 23.47 -39.38 -2.83
C GLU A 265 22.42 -38.99 -1.76
N GLN A 266 22.71 -39.14 -0.47
CA GLN A 266 21.75 -38.89 0.61
C GLN A 266 22.34 -37.99 1.70
N ALA A 267 21.58 -36.99 2.16
CA ALA A 267 21.94 -36.23 3.36
C ALA A 267 21.97 -37.12 4.62
N PRO A 268 23.00 -37.02 5.48
CA PRO A 268 23.06 -37.75 6.73
C PRO A 268 22.16 -37.10 7.79
N TYR A 269 21.51 -37.91 8.64
CA TYR A 269 20.73 -37.44 9.80
C TYR A 269 21.18 -38.08 11.12
N THR A 270 22.24 -38.88 11.10
CA THR A 270 22.94 -39.32 12.31
C THR A 270 24.44 -39.12 12.19
N VAL A 271 25.08 -38.92 13.34
CA VAL A 271 26.53 -38.98 13.50
C VAL A 271 26.89 -40.14 14.42
N LEU A 272 27.90 -40.91 14.04
CA LEU A 272 28.52 -41.93 14.87
C LEU A 272 29.92 -41.45 15.25
N VAL A 273 30.18 -41.33 16.54
CA VAL A 273 31.51 -41.10 17.10
C VAL A 273 32.04 -42.43 17.61
N GLU A 274 33.10 -42.94 16.97
CA GLU A 274 33.90 -44.06 17.48
C GLU A 274 35.19 -43.48 18.07
N ALA A 275 35.40 -43.67 19.37
CA ALA A 275 36.62 -43.26 20.07
C ALA A 275 37.38 -44.52 20.51
N VAL A 276 38.66 -44.63 20.14
CA VAL A 276 39.54 -45.75 20.51
C VAL A 276 40.55 -45.26 21.54
N PHE A 277 40.52 -45.86 22.72
CA PHE A 277 41.40 -45.53 23.84
C PHE A 277 42.38 -46.67 24.12
N GLN A 278 43.62 -46.33 24.47
CA GLN A 278 44.65 -47.26 24.95
C GLN A 278 44.64 -47.28 26.48
N THR A 279 44.60 -48.45 27.10
CA THR A 279 44.89 -48.56 28.54
C THR A 279 46.39 -48.48 28.78
N LYS A 280 46.83 -47.53 29.61
CA LYS A 280 48.20 -47.48 30.13
C LYS A 280 48.46 -48.70 31.00
N SER A 281 49.51 -49.45 30.67
CA SER A 281 49.97 -50.59 31.47
C SER A 281 50.49 -50.08 32.81
N LYS A 282 49.86 -50.48 33.93
CA LYS A 282 50.26 -50.00 35.28
C LYS A 282 51.60 -50.57 35.73
N ASN A 283 51.92 -51.79 35.29
CA ASN A 283 53.12 -52.53 35.69
C ASN A 283 54.12 -52.77 34.55
N GLY A 284 53.97 -52.09 33.41
CA GLY A 284 54.83 -52.23 32.21
C GLY A 284 54.77 -53.58 31.48
N SER A 285 54.21 -54.60 32.12
CA SER A 285 54.08 -55.98 31.63
C SER A 285 52.65 -56.35 31.20
N ASP A 286 51.63 -55.59 31.63
CA ASP A 286 50.25 -55.85 31.18
C ASP A 286 50.13 -55.54 29.68
N PRO A 287 49.50 -56.42 28.88
CA PRO A 287 49.31 -56.19 27.46
C PRO A 287 48.43 -54.96 27.24
N ILE A 288 48.86 -54.09 26.33
CA ILE A 288 48.10 -52.92 25.88
C ILE A 288 46.71 -53.37 25.40
N ARG A 289 45.65 -52.94 26.09
CA ARG A 289 44.27 -53.15 25.65
C ARG A 289 43.72 -51.88 25.00
N THR A 290 43.06 -52.06 23.87
CA THR A 290 42.30 -51.00 23.20
C THR A 290 40.82 -51.10 23.56
N VAL A 291 40.25 -50.04 24.11
CA VAL A 291 38.81 -49.92 24.39
C VAL A 291 38.19 -49.03 23.33
N SER A 292 37.26 -49.56 22.53
CA SER A 292 36.49 -48.77 21.58
C SER A 292 35.13 -48.42 22.18
N LYS A 293 34.83 -47.13 22.26
CA LYS A 293 33.51 -46.60 22.61
C LYS A 293 32.81 -46.11 21.34
N LYS A 294 31.54 -46.43 21.18
CA LYS A 294 30.75 -46.07 19.99
C LYS A 294 29.41 -45.49 20.39
N TYR A 295 29.18 -44.22 20.05
CA TYR A 295 27.93 -43.54 20.33
C TYR A 295 27.37 -42.91 19.06
N CYS A 296 26.12 -43.26 18.75
CA CYS A 296 25.36 -42.66 17.67
C CYS A 296 24.43 -41.60 18.23
N ALA A 297 24.39 -40.42 17.62
CA ALA A 297 23.45 -39.36 17.96
C ALA A 297 22.58 -39.00 16.74
N LEU A 298 21.31 -38.72 17.02
CA LEU A 298 20.34 -38.22 16.04
C LEU A 298 20.50 -36.72 15.86
N ILE A 299 20.68 -36.27 14.62
CA ILE A 299 20.63 -34.85 14.27
C ILE A 299 19.14 -34.49 14.14
N SER A 300 18.59 -33.88 15.20
CA SER A 300 17.19 -33.45 15.25
C SER A 300 17.05 -32.22 16.14
N ALA A 301 16.42 -31.18 15.60
CA ALA A 301 15.96 -30.01 16.33
C ALA A 301 14.43 -30.08 16.56
N PRO A 302 13.86 -29.28 17.48
CA PRO A 302 12.42 -29.15 17.67
C PRO A 302 11.70 -28.80 16.36
N ARG A 303 10.46 -29.28 16.21
CA ARG A 303 9.58 -28.74 15.17
C ARG A 303 9.39 -27.26 15.44
N LEU A 304 9.41 -26.47 14.38
CA LEU A 304 9.14 -25.05 14.45
C LEU A 304 7.72 -24.79 13.95
N ASP A 305 6.94 -24.10 14.80
CA ASP A 305 5.59 -23.68 14.48
C ASP A 305 5.54 -22.93 13.14
N PRO A 306 4.49 -23.10 12.34
CA PRO A 306 4.36 -22.44 11.04
C PRO A 306 4.36 -20.92 11.19
N VAL A 307 4.97 -20.21 10.23
CA VAL A 307 5.02 -18.74 10.30
C VAL A 307 3.61 -18.17 10.09
N LYS A 308 3.07 -17.52 11.13
CA LYS A 308 1.74 -16.91 11.12
C LYS A 308 1.61 -15.90 9.99
N SER A 309 0.77 -16.23 9.03
CA SER A 309 0.63 -15.51 7.77
C SER A 309 -0.80 -15.50 7.27
N THR A 310 -1.11 -14.58 6.36
CA THR A 310 -2.41 -14.54 5.70
C THR A 310 -2.29 -14.24 4.22
N LEU A 311 -3.15 -14.91 3.45
CA LEU A 311 -3.50 -14.58 2.08
C LEU A 311 -4.82 -13.81 2.12
N VAL A 312 -4.80 -12.56 1.64
CA VAL A 312 -5.93 -11.63 1.73
C VAL A 312 -6.59 -11.43 0.37
N MET A 313 -7.92 -11.38 0.32
CA MET A 313 -8.68 -10.99 -0.85
C MET A 313 -9.49 -9.71 -0.54
N SER A 314 -9.22 -8.63 -1.28
CA SER A 314 -9.80 -7.30 -1.05
C SER A 314 -10.70 -6.88 -2.20
N PHE A 315 -11.94 -6.50 -1.87
CA PHE A 315 -12.98 -6.07 -2.82
C PHE A 315 -13.44 -4.63 -2.48
N PRO A 316 -12.57 -3.60 -2.63
CA PRO A 316 -12.91 -2.21 -2.27
C PRO A 316 -14.14 -1.70 -3.02
N ASP A 317 -14.28 -2.11 -4.28
CA ASP A 317 -15.30 -1.62 -5.20
C ASP A 317 -16.61 -2.44 -5.18
N GLY A 318 -16.69 -3.45 -4.30
CA GLY A 318 -17.78 -4.41 -4.19
C GLY A 318 -17.35 -5.83 -4.58
N LEU A 319 -18.02 -6.83 -3.99
CA LEU A 319 -17.82 -8.25 -4.32
C LEU A 319 -18.77 -8.65 -5.46
N PRO A 320 -18.27 -9.03 -6.66
CA PRO A 320 -19.14 -9.47 -7.74
C PRO A 320 -19.66 -10.90 -7.49
N PRO A 321 -20.90 -11.23 -7.88
CA PRO A 321 -21.56 -12.48 -7.49
C PRO A 321 -20.93 -13.76 -8.08
N VAL A 322 -20.12 -13.62 -9.13
CA VAL A 322 -19.35 -14.73 -9.74
C VAL A 322 -18.13 -15.12 -8.91
N ILE A 323 -17.77 -14.33 -7.90
CA ILE A 323 -16.71 -14.63 -6.94
C ILE A 323 -17.34 -14.70 -5.54
N ASP A 324 -17.46 -15.91 -5.00
CA ASP A 324 -18.07 -16.16 -3.69
C ASP A 324 -17.21 -17.03 -2.77
N SER A 325 -16.05 -17.49 -3.25
CA SER A 325 -15.03 -18.24 -2.51
C SER A 325 -13.64 -18.10 -3.16
N ALA A 326 -12.55 -18.49 -2.51
CA ALA A 326 -11.22 -18.44 -3.12
C ALA A 326 -11.09 -19.45 -4.28
N MET A 327 -11.79 -20.59 -4.18
CA MET A 327 -11.94 -21.57 -5.26
C MET A 327 -12.60 -20.96 -6.52
N SER A 328 -13.54 -20.03 -6.35
CA SER A 328 -14.15 -19.33 -7.48
C SER A 328 -13.15 -18.46 -8.24
N ILE A 329 -12.15 -17.85 -7.58
CA ILE A 329 -11.07 -17.10 -8.25
C ILE A 329 -10.24 -18.02 -9.16
N LEU A 330 -9.98 -19.25 -8.71
CA LEU A 330 -9.27 -20.26 -9.49
C LEU A 330 -10.12 -20.80 -10.65
N THR A 331 -11.42 -20.99 -10.47
CA THR A 331 -12.26 -21.81 -11.38
C THR A 331 -13.21 -21.02 -12.28
N ALA A 332 -13.48 -19.74 -11.99
CA ALA A 332 -14.44 -18.94 -12.75
C ALA A 332 -13.91 -18.58 -14.14
N LYS A 333 -14.53 -19.14 -15.19
CA LYS A 333 -14.23 -18.83 -16.60
C LYS A 333 -14.44 -17.36 -17.00
N SER A 334 -15.16 -16.59 -16.19
CA SER A 334 -15.32 -15.15 -16.37
C SER A 334 -14.06 -14.36 -16.01
N ILE A 335 -13.23 -14.92 -15.13
CA ILE A 335 -11.89 -14.40 -14.85
C ILE A 335 -11.00 -14.78 -16.04
N SER A 336 -10.57 -13.76 -16.78
CA SER A 336 -9.97 -13.87 -18.10
C SER A 336 -8.96 -12.73 -18.31
N GLY A 337 -8.55 -12.50 -19.55
CA GLY A 337 -7.48 -11.57 -19.85
C GLY A 337 -6.10 -12.11 -19.46
N THR A 338 -5.08 -11.30 -19.72
CA THR A 338 -3.68 -11.62 -19.45
C THR A 338 -3.00 -10.44 -18.78
N GLY A 339 -2.20 -10.71 -17.75
CA GLY A 339 -1.32 -9.75 -17.10
C GLY A 339 0.09 -10.31 -16.93
N ASP A 340 1.00 -9.47 -16.45
CA ASP A 340 2.40 -9.84 -16.26
C ASP A 340 2.81 -9.72 -14.80
N TRP A 341 3.63 -10.67 -14.36
CA TRP A 341 4.36 -10.55 -13.10
C TRP A 341 5.60 -9.67 -13.27
N GLN A 342 5.65 -8.62 -12.47
CA GLN A 342 6.82 -7.80 -12.24
C GLN A 342 7.44 -8.15 -10.88
N GLN A 343 8.71 -7.81 -10.72
CA GLN A 343 9.49 -7.99 -9.51
C GLN A 343 10.02 -6.62 -9.05
N ALA A 344 9.91 -6.33 -7.74
CA ALA A 344 10.53 -5.15 -7.18
C ALA A 344 12.05 -5.30 -7.17
N VAL A 345 12.78 -4.30 -7.70
CA VAL A 345 14.25 -4.31 -7.80
C VAL A 345 14.88 -3.06 -7.19
N GLY A 346 16.09 -3.23 -6.65
CA GLY A 346 16.91 -2.19 -6.02
C GLY A 346 16.47 -1.83 -4.60
N ASN A 347 15.18 -1.60 -4.38
CA ASN A 347 14.58 -1.31 -3.08
C ASN A 347 13.06 -1.62 -3.10
N GLU A 348 12.34 -1.20 -2.06
CA GLU A 348 10.89 -1.37 -1.93
C GLU A 348 10.06 -0.47 -2.87
N VAL A 349 8.85 -0.95 -3.20
CA VAL A 349 7.87 -0.29 -4.08
C VAL A 349 6.48 -0.30 -3.41
N PRO A 350 5.81 0.85 -3.19
CA PRO A 350 6.26 2.20 -3.54
C PRO A 350 7.42 2.68 -2.66
N GLY A 351 8.39 3.40 -3.23
CA GLY A 351 9.57 3.86 -2.52
C GLY A 351 10.76 4.18 -3.42
N LYS A 352 11.95 3.73 -3.00
CA LYS A 352 13.22 3.91 -3.73
C LYS A 352 13.51 2.80 -4.76
N GLY A 353 12.64 1.80 -4.86
CA GLY A 353 12.77 0.70 -5.82
C GLY A 353 12.16 1.01 -7.17
N SER A 354 12.09 0.00 -8.03
CA SER A 354 11.28 0.01 -9.26
C SER A 354 10.72 -1.38 -9.53
N LEU A 355 9.70 -1.48 -10.40
CA LEU A 355 9.24 -2.76 -10.90
C LEU A 355 9.96 -3.07 -12.22
N ALA A 356 10.49 -4.27 -12.34
CA ALA A 356 11.09 -4.82 -13.55
C ALA A 356 10.37 -6.12 -13.94
N PRO A 357 10.51 -6.64 -15.18
CA PRO A 357 10.04 -7.99 -15.52
C PRO A 357 10.60 -9.03 -14.53
N SER A 358 9.79 -10.01 -14.14
CA SER A 358 10.23 -11.04 -13.19
C SER A 358 11.42 -11.84 -13.73
N LEU A 359 12.42 -12.09 -12.88
CA LEU A 359 13.54 -13.00 -13.19
C LEU A 359 13.11 -14.47 -13.30
N GLN A 360 11.87 -14.81 -12.95
CA GLN A 360 11.34 -16.17 -13.07
C GLN A 360 10.70 -16.38 -14.46
N PRO A 361 11.24 -17.28 -15.30
CA PRO A 361 10.83 -17.41 -16.71
C PRO A 361 9.43 -18.01 -16.93
N VAL A 362 8.81 -18.56 -15.87
CA VAL A 362 7.50 -19.23 -15.93
C VAL A 362 6.32 -18.23 -15.91
N LEU A 363 6.58 -16.92 -15.71
CA LEU A 363 5.56 -15.95 -15.32
C LEU A 363 5.01 -14.93 -16.36
N PRO A 364 5.38 -14.87 -17.66
CA PRO A 364 4.83 -13.89 -18.59
C PRO A 364 3.42 -14.26 -19.09
N GLY A 365 2.55 -13.28 -19.30
CA GLY A 365 1.25 -13.45 -19.97
C GLY A 365 0.23 -14.33 -19.23
N MET A 366 0.25 -14.35 -17.90
CA MET A 366 -0.63 -15.19 -17.08
C MET A 366 -2.08 -14.69 -17.05
N SER A 367 -3.04 -15.62 -16.89
CA SER A 367 -4.39 -15.26 -16.46
C SER A 367 -4.41 -14.87 -14.97
N PRO A 368 -5.40 -14.09 -14.50
CA PRO A 368 -5.50 -13.75 -13.08
C PRO A 368 -5.72 -14.99 -12.17
N SER A 369 -6.33 -16.05 -12.70
CA SER A 369 -6.48 -17.36 -12.04
C SER A 369 -5.11 -18.04 -11.84
N ASP A 370 -4.26 -18.02 -12.86
CA ASP A 370 -2.95 -18.66 -12.80
C ASP A 370 -2.00 -17.85 -11.91
N ALA A 371 -2.03 -16.52 -12.00
CA ALA A 371 -1.32 -15.64 -11.08
C ALA A 371 -1.78 -15.84 -9.61
N PHE A 372 -3.09 -15.98 -9.36
CA PHE A 372 -3.58 -16.34 -8.03
C PHE A 372 -3.10 -17.73 -7.57
N SER A 373 -2.95 -18.68 -8.50
CA SER A 373 -2.38 -20.00 -8.21
C SER A 373 -0.89 -19.93 -7.82
N VAL A 374 -0.10 -19.02 -8.42
CA VAL A 374 1.29 -18.75 -8.04
C VAL A 374 1.37 -18.19 -6.61
N ALA A 375 0.56 -17.17 -6.29
CA ALA A 375 0.54 -16.56 -4.96
C ALA A 375 0.03 -17.55 -3.89
N LEU A 376 -0.99 -18.36 -4.22
CA LEU A 376 -1.47 -19.45 -3.37
C LEU A 376 -0.37 -20.48 -3.09
N TYR A 377 0.40 -20.89 -4.11
CA TYR A 377 1.53 -21.80 -3.94
C TYR A 377 2.62 -21.22 -3.03
N HIS A 378 3.06 -19.99 -3.26
CA HIS A 378 4.09 -19.37 -2.43
C HIS A 378 3.63 -19.15 -0.99
N TRP A 379 2.34 -18.88 -0.75
CA TRP A 379 1.77 -18.87 0.60
C TRP A 379 1.76 -20.26 1.25
N LEU A 380 1.27 -21.30 0.55
CA LEU A 380 1.22 -22.68 1.04
C LEU A 380 2.62 -23.22 1.39
N LYS A 381 3.62 -22.95 0.54
CA LYS A 381 5.04 -23.30 0.76
C LYS A 381 5.60 -22.77 2.10
N ARG A 382 5.04 -21.69 2.66
CA ARG A 382 5.44 -21.12 3.97
C ARG A 382 4.75 -21.77 5.17
N GLN A 383 3.67 -22.53 4.98
CA GLN A 383 2.91 -23.15 6.07
C GLN A 383 3.54 -24.45 6.58
N GLY A 384 4.45 -25.05 5.82
CA GLY A 384 5.13 -26.27 6.22
C GLY A 384 4.30 -27.55 6.06
N SER A 385 4.87 -28.68 6.51
CA SER A 385 4.38 -30.02 6.18
C SER A 385 3.14 -30.51 6.96
N GLU A 386 2.61 -29.71 7.88
CA GLU A 386 1.47 -30.11 8.73
C GLU A 386 0.12 -29.69 8.13
N VAL A 387 0.12 -28.90 7.05
CA VAL A 387 -1.08 -28.62 6.27
C VAL A 387 -1.58 -29.90 5.60
N THR A 388 -2.89 -30.07 5.53
CA THR A 388 -3.53 -31.17 4.82
C THR A 388 -4.31 -30.65 3.61
N GLU A 389 -4.25 -31.41 2.51
CA GLU A 389 -4.95 -31.12 1.25
C GLU A 389 -6.44 -30.81 1.46
N GLN A 390 -7.11 -31.61 2.28
CA GLN A 390 -8.54 -31.47 2.60
C GLN A 390 -8.85 -30.12 3.26
N LYS A 391 -8.06 -29.68 4.25
CA LYS A 391 -8.29 -28.38 4.92
C LYS A 391 -8.06 -27.20 3.98
N VAL A 392 -7.06 -27.28 3.10
CA VAL A 392 -6.84 -26.24 2.09
C VAL A 392 -8.04 -26.18 1.14
N TYR A 393 -8.53 -27.33 0.70
CA TYR A 393 -9.71 -27.41 -0.17
C TYR A 393 -10.97 -26.83 0.50
N GLU A 394 -11.26 -27.24 1.75
CA GLU A 394 -12.38 -26.71 2.55
C GLU A 394 -12.30 -25.20 2.75
N LEU A 395 -11.11 -24.67 3.07
CA LEU A 395 -10.89 -23.24 3.25
C LEU A 395 -11.05 -22.44 1.94
N LEU A 396 -10.66 -23.03 0.80
CA LEU A 396 -10.81 -22.41 -0.52
C LEU A 396 -12.26 -22.45 -1.02
N GLU A 397 -13.01 -23.53 -0.76
CA GLU A 397 -14.42 -23.64 -1.15
C GLU A 397 -15.38 -22.82 -0.28
N ALA A 398 -14.99 -22.53 0.97
CA ALA A 398 -15.80 -21.82 1.94
C ALA A 398 -16.40 -20.51 1.38
N LYS A 399 -17.74 -20.45 1.37
CA LYS A 399 -18.51 -19.34 0.80
C LYS A 399 -18.48 -18.12 1.71
N TRP A 400 -18.28 -16.94 1.12
CA TRP A 400 -18.16 -15.69 1.88
C TRP A 400 -19.52 -15.09 2.29
N ASN A 401 -20.59 -15.49 1.61
CA ASN A 401 -21.94 -14.97 1.83
C ASN A 401 -22.70 -15.70 2.96
N SER A 402 -22.16 -16.78 3.54
CA SER A 402 -22.88 -17.67 4.45
C SER A 402 -22.88 -17.21 5.91
N SER A 403 -23.64 -16.15 6.22
CA SER A 403 -24.04 -15.75 7.59
C SER A 403 -22.94 -15.59 8.65
N ALA A 404 -21.66 -15.57 8.26
CA ALA A 404 -20.55 -15.43 9.18
C ALA A 404 -20.67 -14.08 9.91
N PRO A 405 -20.52 -14.04 11.24
CA PRO A 405 -20.57 -12.77 11.97
C PRO A 405 -19.39 -11.92 11.51
N ILE A 406 -19.68 -10.91 10.66
CA ILE A 406 -18.69 -9.92 10.23
C ILE A 406 -18.12 -9.30 11.50
N MET A 407 -16.83 -9.56 11.76
CA MET A 407 -16.16 -9.06 12.95
C MET A 407 -16.07 -7.55 12.84
N LYS A 408 -16.94 -6.87 13.59
CA LYS A 408 -16.95 -5.42 13.71
C LYS A 408 -15.78 -5.00 14.58
N PHE A 409 -14.65 -4.68 13.95
CA PHE A 409 -13.64 -3.86 14.61
C PHE A 409 -14.29 -2.53 15.02
N GLN A 410 -14.20 -2.16 16.30
CA GLN A 410 -14.56 -0.82 16.76
C GLN A 410 -13.32 0.06 16.59
N PRO A 411 -13.22 0.89 15.52
CA PRO A 411 -12.12 1.85 15.43
C PRO A 411 -12.22 2.82 16.61
N VAL A 412 -11.08 3.06 17.26
CA VAL A 412 -10.98 4.05 18.34
C VAL A 412 -11.34 5.43 17.78
N THR A 413 -12.55 5.89 18.09
CA THR A 413 -13.06 7.26 17.85
C THR A 413 -12.92 7.80 16.41
N ALA A 414 -13.36 7.06 15.41
CA ALA A 414 -13.62 7.62 14.06
C ALA A 414 -15.08 8.13 13.95
N PRO A 415 -15.34 9.35 13.42
CA PRO A 415 -16.70 9.87 13.24
C PRO A 415 -17.53 9.04 12.26
N THR A 416 -18.84 9.03 12.46
CA THR A 416 -19.75 7.99 11.97
C THR A 416 -20.15 8.09 10.49
N ASN A 417 -20.19 6.92 9.85
CA ASN A 417 -21.21 6.50 8.87
C ASN A 417 -21.43 7.29 7.56
N GLU A 418 -20.48 8.09 7.07
CA GLU A 418 -20.53 8.48 5.65
C GLU A 418 -19.96 7.38 4.74
N SER A 419 -20.84 6.67 4.04
CA SER A 419 -20.47 5.83 2.91
C SER A 419 -19.74 6.64 1.84
N LYS A 420 -18.61 6.13 1.35
CA LYS A 420 -17.92 6.70 0.20
C LYS A 420 -18.34 5.98 -1.08
N PRO A 421 -18.71 6.71 -2.15
CA PRO A 421 -18.78 6.11 -3.46
C PRO A 421 -17.39 5.67 -3.91
N ASN A 422 -17.36 4.68 -4.78
CA ASN A 422 -16.20 4.35 -5.57
C ASN A 422 -16.30 5.07 -6.93
N SER A 423 -15.24 5.00 -7.74
CA SER A 423 -15.25 5.56 -9.09
C SER A 423 -14.89 4.50 -10.11
N CYS A 424 -15.65 4.45 -11.19
CA CYS A 424 -15.27 3.65 -12.35
C CYS A 424 -15.29 4.40 -13.69
N LEU A 425 -15.08 5.72 -13.71
CA LEU A 425 -15.15 6.51 -14.95
C LEU A 425 -13.91 7.32 -15.35
N ALA A 426 -12.74 6.94 -14.85
CA ALA A 426 -11.57 7.00 -15.70
C ALA A 426 -11.39 5.60 -16.28
N ILE A 427 -11.45 5.47 -17.61
CA ILE A 427 -10.89 4.30 -18.29
C ILE A 427 -9.51 4.07 -17.67
N ASP A 428 -9.22 2.85 -17.21
CA ASP A 428 -7.85 2.44 -16.94
C ASP A 428 -7.17 2.38 -18.32
N THR A 429 -6.79 3.57 -18.79
CA THR A 429 -6.25 3.77 -20.13
C THR A 429 -4.95 2.99 -20.21
N GLY A 430 -4.46 2.79 -21.43
CA GLY A 430 -3.09 2.29 -21.61
C GLY A 430 -2.10 3.02 -20.70
N ALA A 431 -2.34 4.28 -20.33
CA ALA A 431 -1.51 5.08 -19.43
C ALA A 431 -1.36 4.56 -17.97
N ARG A 432 -2.36 3.97 -17.29
CA ARG A 432 -2.14 3.47 -15.91
C ARG A 432 -1.47 2.09 -15.90
N GLN A 433 -1.88 1.19 -16.78
CA GLN A 433 -1.10 -0.03 -17.09
C GLN A 433 0.34 0.35 -17.48
N TYR A 434 0.53 1.30 -18.40
CA TYR A 434 1.85 1.76 -18.84
C TYR A 434 2.65 2.45 -17.73
N ALA A 435 2.02 3.24 -16.85
CA ALA A 435 2.70 3.86 -15.72
C ALA A 435 3.17 2.80 -14.71
N ILE A 436 2.32 1.83 -14.39
CA ILE A 436 2.67 0.69 -13.52
C ILE A 436 3.78 -0.16 -14.16
N LEU A 437 3.67 -0.49 -15.45
CA LEU A 437 4.63 -1.38 -16.11
C LEU A 437 5.96 -0.69 -16.47
N ASN A 438 5.96 0.61 -16.81
CA ASN A 438 7.10 1.31 -17.43
C ASN A 438 7.55 2.60 -16.72
N GLN A 439 6.82 3.12 -15.72
CA GLN A 439 7.15 4.38 -15.02
C GLN A 439 7.28 4.20 -13.50
N THR A 440 7.72 3.01 -13.06
CA THR A 440 7.98 2.70 -11.65
C THR A 440 9.39 3.06 -11.18
N GLY A 441 10.16 3.85 -11.94
CA GLY A 441 11.37 4.48 -11.39
C GLY A 441 11.06 5.32 -10.14
N PRO A 442 12.01 5.51 -9.20
CA PRO A 442 11.78 6.25 -7.96
C PRO A 442 11.18 7.65 -8.21
N GLY A 443 10.07 7.96 -7.56
CA GLY A 443 9.32 9.22 -7.77
C GLY A 443 8.49 9.29 -9.06
N GLY A 444 8.51 8.26 -9.92
CA GLY A 444 7.74 8.20 -11.15
C GLY A 444 6.22 8.05 -10.94
N ILE A 445 5.45 8.32 -11.99
CA ILE A 445 3.97 8.26 -11.93
C ILE A 445 3.49 6.84 -11.60
N GLY A 446 4.21 5.80 -12.01
CA GLY A 446 3.94 4.40 -11.63
C GLY A 446 4.06 4.14 -10.13
N GLN A 447 5.06 4.73 -9.47
CA GLN A 447 5.20 4.66 -8.01
C GLN A 447 4.01 5.31 -7.30
N THR A 448 3.51 6.42 -7.84
CA THR A 448 2.32 7.10 -7.29
C THR A 448 1.05 6.29 -7.56
N ALA A 449 0.91 5.68 -8.74
CA ALA A 449 -0.21 4.81 -9.07
C ALA A 449 -0.27 3.56 -8.17
N LEU A 450 0.88 2.92 -7.91
CA LEU A 450 1.00 1.79 -6.99
C LEU A 450 0.76 2.20 -5.54
N SER A 451 1.30 3.35 -5.10
CA SER A 451 1.04 3.89 -3.77
C SER A 451 -0.45 4.15 -3.55
N ARG A 452 -1.13 4.78 -4.51
CA ARG A 452 -2.59 4.98 -4.46
C ARG A 452 -3.37 3.67 -4.53
N ALA A 453 -2.87 2.66 -5.23
CA ALA A 453 -3.47 1.33 -5.22
C ALA A 453 -3.35 0.69 -3.82
N PHE A 454 -2.19 0.70 -3.17
CA PHE A 454 -2.06 0.04 -1.86
C PHE A 454 -2.66 0.85 -0.70
N ALA A 455 -2.69 2.18 -0.79
CA ALA A 455 -3.23 3.11 0.23
C ALA A 455 -4.76 3.02 0.46
N ILE A 456 -5.40 1.90 0.12
CA ILE A 456 -6.83 1.71 0.33
C ILE A 456 -7.16 1.61 1.82
N TYR A 457 -7.81 2.68 2.28
CA TYR A 457 -8.87 2.67 3.29
C TYR A 457 -8.54 1.92 4.59
N SER A 458 -7.47 2.35 5.27
CA SER A 458 -7.61 2.51 6.72
C SER A 458 -8.73 3.54 6.97
N GLY A 459 -9.60 3.29 7.96
CA GLY A 459 -10.74 4.17 8.23
C GLY A 459 -10.37 5.63 8.50
N ALA A 460 -9.12 5.88 8.90
CA ALA A 460 -8.56 7.21 9.11
C ALA A 460 -8.23 7.97 7.80
N VAL A 461 -7.73 7.31 6.75
CA VAL A 461 -7.54 7.96 5.43
C VAL A 461 -8.88 8.11 4.71
N ALA A 462 -9.87 7.28 5.06
CA ALA A 462 -11.23 7.39 4.55
C ALA A 462 -11.99 8.66 5.03
N SER A 463 -11.49 9.44 5.99
CA SER A 463 -12.02 10.79 6.28
C SER A 463 -11.21 11.92 5.60
N SER A 464 -10.03 11.63 5.06
CA SER A 464 -9.23 12.64 4.34
C SER A 464 -9.89 13.05 3.02
N PRO A 465 -9.93 14.36 2.68
CA PRO A 465 -10.35 14.85 1.37
C PRO A 465 -9.35 14.53 0.24
N GLN A 466 -8.24 13.83 0.53
CA GLN A 466 -7.15 13.54 -0.42
C GLN A 466 -7.25 12.17 -1.13
N VAL A 467 -8.39 11.46 -1.07
CA VAL A 467 -8.58 10.22 -1.84
C VAL A 467 -8.67 10.57 -3.33
N SER A 468 -7.51 10.51 -3.98
CA SER A 468 -7.26 11.02 -5.33
C SER A 468 -7.59 9.99 -6.41
N PHE A 469 -8.88 9.65 -6.47
CA PHE A 469 -9.50 9.32 -7.76
C PHE A 469 -9.25 10.46 -8.76
N PRO A 470 -9.23 10.20 -10.07
CA PRO A 470 -9.32 11.25 -11.08
C PRO A 470 -10.57 12.09 -10.74
N PRO A 471 -10.40 13.37 -10.35
CA PRO A 471 -11.51 14.11 -9.75
C PRO A 471 -12.63 14.36 -10.77
N ASN A 472 -12.33 14.16 -12.05
CA ASN A 472 -13.25 14.21 -13.18
C ASN A 472 -14.04 12.93 -13.50
N ALA A 473 -13.77 11.82 -12.83
CA ALA A 473 -14.52 10.58 -13.05
C ALA A 473 -15.86 10.61 -12.30
N LEU A 474 -16.94 10.12 -12.91
CA LEU A 474 -18.21 9.98 -12.19
C LEU A 474 -18.12 8.93 -11.06
N PRO A 475 -18.82 9.15 -9.93
CA PRO A 475 -18.89 8.19 -8.84
C PRO A 475 -19.90 7.09 -9.18
N LEU A 476 -19.41 5.86 -9.16
CA LEU A 476 -20.09 4.66 -9.62
C LEU A 476 -19.78 3.51 -8.65
N PHE A 477 -20.72 2.60 -8.47
CA PHE A 477 -20.51 1.40 -7.65
C PHE A 477 -21.03 0.17 -8.38
N VAL A 478 -20.56 -1.01 -7.98
CA VAL A 478 -21.12 -2.28 -8.44
C VAL A 478 -21.87 -2.93 -7.29
N ASP A 479 -23.14 -3.26 -7.51
CA ASP A 479 -23.96 -3.95 -6.51
C ASP A 479 -23.59 -5.43 -6.35
N SER A 480 -24.23 -6.10 -5.39
CA SER A 480 -24.08 -7.54 -5.15
C SER A 480 -24.56 -8.43 -6.31
N GLU A 481 -25.26 -7.88 -7.30
CA GLU A 481 -25.64 -8.59 -8.54
C GLU A 481 -24.61 -8.37 -9.67
N GLY A 482 -23.53 -7.63 -9.40
CA GLY A 482 -22.47 -7.37 -10.38
C GLY A 482 -22.83 -6.31 -11.42
N LYS A 483 -23.91 -5.54 -11.20
CA LYS A 483 -24.38 -4.47 -12.09
C LYS A 483 -23.71 -3.15 -11.75
N CYS A 484 -23.30 -2.41 -12.78
CA CYS A 484 -22.86 -1.03 -12.61
C CYS A 484 -24.05 -0.14 -12.24
N ASN A 485 -23.87 0.71 -11.24
CA ASN A 485 -24.84 1.72 -10.83
C ASN A 485 -24.14 3.07 -10.65
N LEU A 486 -24.82 4.16 -11.01
CA LEU A 486 -24.40 5.50 -10.59
C LEU A 486 -24.73 5.70 -9.11
N THR A 487 -23.88 6.39 -8.37
CA THR A 487 -24.19 6.65 -6.95
C THR A 487 -25.53 7.38 -6.82
N GLY A 488 -26.30 7.04 -5.79
CA GLY A 488 -27.64 7.56 -5.57
C GLY A 488 -28.73 6.97 -6.48
N ARG A 489 -28.38 6.25 -7.55
CA ARG A 489 -29.31 5.54 -8.46
C ARG A 489 -29.29 4.03 -8.22
N LYS A 490 -30.31 3.35 -8.74
CA LYS A 490 -30.45 1.87 -8.73
C LYS A 490 -29.97 1.22 -10.02
N ASP A 491 -29.55 2.03 -10.99
CA ASP A 491 -29.18 1.63 -12.33
C ASP A 491 -28.08 2.55 -12.90
N TYR A 492 -27.31 2.01 -13.84
CA TYR A 492 -26.53 2.80 -14.78
C TYR A 492 -27.29 2.88 -16.10
N SER A 493 -27.30 4.06 -16.72
CA SER A 493 -27.89 4.28 -18.04
C SER A 493 -26.91 5.06 -18.90
N ASP A 494 -26.36 4.41 -19.95
CA ASP A 494 -25.44 5.04 -20.92
C ASP A 494 -26.04 6.33 -21.47
N LYS A 495 -27.33 6.30 -21.81
CA LYS A 495 -28.06 7.47 -22.31
C LYS A 495 -28.11 8.59 -21.27
N PHE A 496 -28.38 8.29 -20.00
CA PHE A 496 -28.42 9.33 -18.97
C PHE A 496 -27.04 9.97 -18.75
N VAL A 497 -25.97 9.16 -18.70
CA VAL A 497 -24.60 9.66 -18.54
C VAL A 497 -24.19 10.52 -19.73
N ASN A 498 -24.48 10.07 -20.95
CA ASN A 498 -24.22 10.83 -22.17
C ASN A 498 -25.07 12.11 -22.25
N ASP A 499 -26.37 12.06 -21.93
CA ASP A 499 -27.25 13.25 -21.85
C ASP A 499 -26.68 14.27 -20.85
N TYR A 500 -26.19 13.84 -19.68
CA TYR A 500 -25.60 14.71 -18.65
C TYR A 500 -24.27 15.33 -19.12
N LEU A 501 -23.31 14.50 -19.54
CA LEU A 501 -21.98 14.96 -19.97
C LEU A 501 -22.09 15.89 -21.19
N LYS A 502 -22.98 15.56 -22.14
CA LYS A 502 -23.28 16.43 -23.28
C LYS A 502 -23.87 17.77 -22.82
N ALA A 503 -24.79 17.78 -21.85
CA ALA A 503 -25.37 19.04 -21.37
C ALA A 503 -24.32 19.95 -20.68
N VAL A 504 -23.35 19.39 -19.94
CA VAL A 504 -22.25 20.19 -19.39
C VAL A 504 -21.32 20.70 -20.50
N TYR A 505 -20.97 19.84 -21.47
CA TYR A 505 -20.13 20.22 -22.61
C TYR A 505 -20.78 21.33 -23.47
N ASP A 506 -22.02 21.14 -23.92
CA ASP A 506 -22.77 22.11 -24.71
C ASP A 506 -22.90 23.46 -23.98
N THR A 507 -23.04 23.45 -22.65
CA THR A 507 -23.13 24.67 -21.83
C THR A 507 -21.78 25.39 -21.74
N ASN A 508 -20.67 24.65 -21.63
CA ASN A 508 -19.33 25.24 -21.68
C ASN A 508 -19.04 25.85 -23.05
N LEU A 509 -19.41 25.16 -24.15
CA LEU A 509 -19.24 25.67 -25.51
C LEU A 509 -20.05 26.97 -25.74
N ALA A 510 -21.33 26.98 -25.35
CA ALA A 510 -22.18 28.16 -25.42
C ALA A 510 -21.65 29.34 -24.57
N ALA A 511 -20.96 29.06 -23.46
CA ALA A 511 -20.28 30.07 -22.67
C ALA A 511 -19.06 30.66 -23.42
N VAL A 512 -18.19 29.82 -23.97
CA VAL A 512 -17.02 30.26 -24.76
C VAL A 512 -17.45 31.11 -25.96
N GLU A 513 -18.45 30.65 -26.71
CA GLU A 513 -19.06 31.39 -27.82
C GLU A 513 -19.66 32.73 -27.36
N SER A 514 -20.40 32.74 -26.25
CA SER A 514 -20.97 33.97 -25.70
C SER A 514 -19.92 34.99 -25.28
N ALA A 515 -18.81 34.53 -24.70
CA ALA A 515 -17.67 35.37 -24.35
C ALA A 515 -16.97 35.93 -25.60
N ALA A 516 -16.91 35.17 -26.70
CA ALA A 516 -16.37 35.64 -27.97
C ALA A 516 -17.26 36.71 -28.63
N VAL A 517 -18.57 36.45 -28.75
CA VAL A 517 -19.54 37.41 -29.30
C VAL A 517 -19.55 38.70 -28.49
N SER A 518 -19.57 38.63 -27.16
CA SER A 518 -19.56 39.82 -26.32
C SER A 518 -18.25 40.61 -26.45
N ARG A 519 -17.09 39.97 -26.60
CA ARG A 519 -15.81 40.66 -26.90
C ARG A 519 -15.84 41.37 -28.25
N MET A 520 -16.45 40.79 -29.28
CA MET A 520 -16.63 41.46 -30.58
C MET A 520 -17.52 42.71 -30.45
N VAL A 521 -18.63 42.62 -29.72
CA VAL A 521 -19.52 43.76 -29.44
C VAL A 521 -18.81 44.86 -28.63
N ILE A 522 -17.98 44.50 -27.64
CA ILE A 522 -17.16 45.48 -26.88
C ILE A 522 -16.20 46.22 -27.83
N ALA A 523 -15.48 45.50 -28.70
CA ALA A 523 -14.51 46.10 -29.62
C ALA A 523 -15.20 47.06 -30.61
N ARG A 524 -16.31 46.60 -31.21
CA ARG A 524 -17.13 47.40 -32.12
C ARG A 524 -17.71 48.64 -31.43
N ALA A 525 -18.41 48.47 -30.30
CA ALA A 525 -19.01 49.57 -29.57
C ALA A 525 -17.95 50.57 -29.05
N SER A 526 -16.76 50.12 -28.68
CA SER A 526 -15.67 51.01 -28.26
C SER A 526 -15.08 51.81 -29.42
N THR A 527 -14.99 51.21 -30.62
CA THR A 527 -14.56 51.90 -31.85
C THR A 527 -15.59 52.94 -32.29
N GLU A 528 -16.87 52.57 -32.33
CA GLU A 528 -17.98 53.48 -32.67
C GLU A 528 -18.09 54.61 -31.63
N LEU A 529 -17.91 54.33 -30.32
CA LEU A 529 -17.87 55.37 -29.28
C LEU A 529 -16.70 56.34 -29.43
N ALA A 530 -15.50 55.87 -29.82
CA ALA A 530 -14.35 56.75 -30.02
C ALA A 530 -14.58 57.71 -31.20
N GLN A 531 -15.14 57.21 -32.30
CA GLN A 531 -15.52 58.03 -33.46
C GLN A 531 -16.61 59.04 -33.11
N LEU A 532 -17.63 58.62 -32.35
CA LEU A 532 -18.74 59.47 -31.95
C LEU A 532 -18.33 60.54 -30.93
N ASP A 533 -17.45 60.20 -29.97
CA ASP A 533 -16.87 61.16 -29.03
C ASP A 533 -16.02 62.22 -29.76
N GLN A 534 -15.27 61.82 -30.80
CA GLN A 534 -14.54 62.75 -31.67
C GLN A 534 -15.49 63.64 -32.50
N LYS A 535 -16.55 63.07 -33.07
CA LYS A 535 -17.59 63.82 -33.83
C LYS A 535 -18.26 64.88 -32.95
N ILE A 536 -18.78 64.48 -31.78
CA ILE A 536 -19.40 65.40 -30.80
C ILE A 536 -18.41 66.49 -30.37
N TYR A 537 -17.12 66.16 -30.19
CA TYR A 537 -16.10 67.16 -29.84
C TYR A 537 -15.91 68.22 -30.94
N ILE A 538 -15.81 67.78 -32.20
CA ILE A 538 -15.67 68.68 -33.36
C ILE A 538 -16.94 69.54 -33.54
N GLU A 539 -18.13 68.93 -33.50
CA GLU A 539 -19.41 69.66 -33.63
C GLU A 539 -19.59 70.70 -32.52
N ARG A 540 -19.15 70.41 -31.29
CA ARG A 540 -19.14 71.38 -30.18
C ARG A 540 -18.14 72.52 -30.40
N GLN A 541 -16.96 72.26 -30.98
CA GLN A 541 -16.01 73.31 -31.35
C GLN A 541 -16.58 74.22 -32.46
N GLU A 542 -17.19 73.63 -33.48
CA GLU A 542 -17.86 74.38 -34.56
C GLU A 542 -19.02 75.22 -34.01
N LEU A 543 -19.90 74.64 -33.18
CA LEU A 543 -21.00 75.34 -32.52
C LEU A 543 -20.50 76.56 -31.73
N ASN A 544 -19.43 76.41 -30.94
CA ASN A 544 -18.81 77.52 -30.21
C ASN A 544 -18.23 78.59 -31.14
N SER A 545 -17.60 78.20 -32.25
CA SER A 545 -17.07 79.12 -33.26
C SER A 545 -18.20 79.93 -33.93
N ILE A 546 -19.30 79.27 -34.29
CA ILE A 546 -20.48 79.87 -34.91
C ILE A 546 -21.21 80.80 -33.92
N ILE A 547 -21.37 80.40 -32.65
CA ILE A 547 -21.92 81.26 -31.59
C ILE A 547 -21.06 82.52 -31.40
N ASN A 548 -19.74 82.38 -31.37
CA ASN A 548 -18.84 83.53 -31.27
C ASN A 548 -18.97 84.47 -32.48
N ARG A 549 -19.15 83.94 -33.70
CA ARG A 549 -19.42 84.74 -34.91
C ARG A 549 -20.79 85.42 -34.86
N PHE A 550 -21.83 84.72 -34.39
CA PHE A 550 -23.18 85.27 -34.19
C PHE A 550 -23.15 86.45 -33.20
N ASN A 551 -22.44 86.31 -32.09
CA ASN A 551 -22.28 87.35 -31.08
C ASN A 551 -21.51 88.57 -31.62
N ARG A 552 -20.48 88.39 -32.46
CA ARG A 552 -19.78 89.50 -33.14
C ARG A 552 -20.69 90.28 -34.09
N LEU A 553 -21.53 89.58 -34.88
CA LEU A 553 -22.59 90.21 -35.69
C LEU A 553 -23.68 90.89 -34.85
N GLY A 554 -23.75 90.60 -33.54
CA GLY A 554 -24.53 91.35 -32.56
C GLY A 554 -23.90 92.70 -32.17
N LEU A 555 -22.56 92.75 -32.08
CA LEU A 555 -21.79 93.91 -31.61
C LEU A 555 -21.38 94.88 -32.73
N GLU A 556 -21.15 94.39 -33.94
CA GLU A 556 -20.72 95.20 -35.10
C GLU A 556 -21.88 95.93 -35.82
N ALA A 557 -23.11 95.84 -35.31
CA ALA A 557 -24.25 96.54 -35.90
C ALA A 557 -24.21 98.04 -35.55
N PRO A 558 -24.02 98.96 -36.52
CA PRO A 558 -24.05 100.40 -36.25
C PRO A 558 -25.46 100.85 -35.81
N PRO A 559 -25.57 101.90 -34.97
CA PRO A 559 -26.87 102.47 -34.61
C PRO A 559 -27.60 102.94 -35.87
N ALA A 560 -28.80 102.43 -36.09
CA ALA A 560 -29.57 102.62 -37.32
C ALA A 560 -29.83 104.10 -37.62
N LYS A 561 -29.61 104.51 -38.87
CA LYS A 561 -29.91 105.87 -39.35
C LYS A 561 -30.59 105.98 -40.73
N ASP A 562 -30.84 104.86 -41.42
CA ASP A 562 -31.60 104.84 -42.68
C ASP A 562 -32.60 103.68 -42.69
N GLU A 563 -33.89 103.99 -42.91
CA GLU A 563 -35.02 103.05 -42.79
C GLU A 563 -35.36 102.29 -44.09
N GLY A 564 -34.48 102.33 -45.11
CA GLY A 564 -34.81 101.93 -46.48
C GLY A 564 -34.26 100.60 -46.99
N ALA A 565 -33.26 99.99 -46.35
CA ALA A 565 -32.57 98.80 -46.88
C ALA A 565 -33.04 97.50 -46.20
N PRO A 566 -33.31 96.41 -46.94
CA PRO A 566 -33.58 95.11 -46.33
C PRO A 566 -32.35 94.68 -45.52
N ASN A 567 -32.57 94.45 -44.23
CA ASN A 567 -31.52 94.28 -43.24
C ASN A 567 -30.81 92.93 -43.42
N GLU A 568 -29.84 92.88 -44.35
CA GLU A 568 -29.05 91.68 -44.70
C GLU A 568 -28.36 91.07 -43.46
N VAL A 569 -28.02 91.89 -42.46
CA VAL A 569 -27.52 91.43 -41.15
C VAL A 569 -28.57 90.58 -40.41
N ALA A 570 -29.85 90.91 -40.49
CA ALA A 570 -30.94 90.12 -39.91
C ALA A 570 -31.13 88.78 -40.65
N ARG A 571 -31.00 88.77 -41.98
CA ARG A 571 -31.02 87.54 -42.79
C ARG A 571 -29.83 86.62 -42.45
N GLN A 572 -28.63 87.18 -42.32
CA GLN A 572 -27.45 86.43 -41.92
C GLN A 572 -27.55 85.91 -40.48
N LYS A 573 -28.16 86.67 -39.56
CA LYS A 573 -28.47 86.19 -38.20
C LYS A 573 -29.44 85.01 -38.23
N ALA A 574 -30.52 85.04 -39.02
CA ALA A 574 -31.45 83.92 -39.16
C ALA A 574 -30.73 82.65 -39.69
N LEU A 575 -29.97 82.76 -40.77
CA LEU A 575 -29.22 81.63 -41.35
C LEU A 575 -28.15 81.06 -40.40
N ILE A 576 -27.56 81.88 -39.51
CA ILE A 576 -26.63 81.42 -38.50
C ILE A 576 -27.37 80.75 -37.32
N GLN A 577 -28.54 81.27 -36.94
CA GLN A 577 -29.39 80.67 -35.91
C GLN A 577 -29.90 79.28 -36.35
N ASP A 578 -30.35 79.13 -37.59
CA ASP A 578 -30.76 77.84 -38.17
C ASP A 578 -29.62 76.80 -38.09
N LYS A 579 -28.37 77.23 -38.37
CA LYS A 579 -27.18 76.38 -38.24
C LYS A 579 -26.85 76.02 -36.79
N ILE A 580 -27.00 76.96 -35.86
CA ILE A 580 -26.83 76.71 -34.42
C ILE A 580 -27.82 75.65 -33.95
N ASP A 581 -29.09 75.74 -34.35
CA ASP A 581 -30.11 74.81 -33.90
C ASP A 581 -30.04 73.44 -34.61
N ALA A 582 -29.62 73.40 -35.88
CA ALA A 582 -29.27 72.16 -36.58
C ALA A 582 -28.09 71.43 -35.92
N LEU A 583 -27.02 72.14 -35.54
CA LEU A 583 -25.89 71.54 -34.82
C LEU A 583 -26.28 71.03 -33.43
N LYS A 584 -27.12 71.76 -32.68
CA LYS A 584 -27.65 71.27 -31.40
C LYS A 584 -28.45 69.97 -31.58
N ALA A 585 -29.27 69.88 -32.63
CA ALA A 585 -30.05 68.67 -32.93
C ALA A 585 -29.17 67.48 -33.33
N SER A 586 -28.10 67.72 -34.11
CA SER A 586 -27.06 66.71 -34.42
C SER A 586 -26.40 66.19 -33.14
N ILE A 587 -25.87 67.10 -32.30
CA ILE A 587 -25.21 66.76 -31.04
C ILE A 587 -26.14 65.97 -30.11
N ALA A 588 -27.42 66.34 -30.00
CA ALA A 588 -28.39 65.62 -29.18
C ALA A 588 -28.64 64.18 -29.69
N THR A 589 -28.70 63.99 -31.01
CA THR A 589 -28.89 62.67 -31.66
C THR A 589 -27.66 61.78 -31.48
N ASP A 590 -26.47 62.37 -31.62
CA ASP A 590 -25.20 61.71 -31.34
C ASP A 590 -25.06 61.36 -29.85
N GLU A 591 -25.48 62.23 -28.93
CA GLU A 591 -25.46 61.96 -27.48
C GLU A 591 -26.41 60.82 -27.08
N GLU A 592 -27.59 60.72 -27.70
CA GLU A 592 -28.48 59.56 -27.52
C GLU A 592 -27.83 58.27 -28.05
N SER A 593 -27.21 58.33 -29.23
CA SER A 593 -26.50 57.20 -29.85
C SER A 593 -25.31 56.76 -28.99
N ARG A 594 -24.57 57.71 -28.40
CA ARG A 594 -23.49 57.49 -27.44
C ARG A 594 -24.00 56.82 -26.16
N ALA A 595 -25.16 57.23 -25.65
CA ALA A 595 -25.79 56.60 -24.50
C ALA A 595 -26.20 55.14 -24.78
N LYS A 596 -26.77 54.87 -25.97
CA LYS A 596 -27.10 53.50 -26.44
C LYS A 596 -25.85 52.63 -26.55
N LEU A 597 -24.79 53.11 -27.20
CA LEU A 597 -23.53 52.38 -27.34
C LEU A 597 -22.83 52.14 -25.99
N ARG A 598 -22.87 53.10 -25.05
CA ARG A 598 -22.38 52.90 -23.67
C ARG A 598 -23.15 51.80 -22.95
N LYS A 599 -24.49 51.80 -23.03
CA LYS A 599 -25.33 50.74 -22.45
C LYS A 599 -24.99 49.36 -23.06
N THR A 600 -24.84 49.31 -24.39
CA THR A 600 -24.45 48.11 -25.14
C THR A 600 -23.07 47.58 -24.71
N ASN A 601 -22.07 48.46 -24.58
CA ASN A 601 -20.73 48.09 -24.12
C ASN A 601 -20.74 47.57 -22.68
N THR A 602 -21.44 48.24 -21.74
CA THR A 602 -21.61 47.77 -20.35
C THR A 602 -22.32 46.42 -20.28
N LEU A 603 -23.30 46.19 -21.16
CA LEU A 603 -24.03 44.93 -21.25
C LEU A 603 -23.12 43.80 -21.78
N ALA A 604 -22.35 44.04 -22.83
CA ALA A 604 -21.39 43.09 -23.37
C ALA A 604 -20.24 42.77 -22.40
N GLN A 605 -19.73 43.76 -21.66
CA GLN A 605 -18.76 43.54 -20.58
C GLN A 605 -19.32 42.62 -19.49
N ARG A 606 -20.58 42.82 -19.08
CA ARG A 606 -21.26 41.93 -18.14
C ARG A 606 -21.40 40.52 -18.70
N THR A 607 -21.85 40.37 -19.94
CA THR A 607 -22.01 39.05 -20.57
C THR A 607 -20.69 38.31 -20.72
N THR A 608 -19.58 39.01 -21.01
CA THR A 608 -18.23 38.41 -20.99
C THR A 608 -17.89 37.87 -19.60
N SER A 609 -18.19 38.63 -18.53
CA SER A 609 -17.94 38.19 -17.15
C SER A 609 -18.79 36.97 -16.76
N VAL A 610 -20.09 37.00 -17.07
CA VAL A 610 -21.04 35.90 -16.81
C VAL A 610 -20.64 34.65 -17.61
N ALA A 611 -20.28 34.79 -18.88
CA ALA A 611 -19.82 33.70 -19.72
C ALA A 611 -18.54 33.05 -19.18
N ASN A 612 -17.55 33.85 -18.77
CA ASN A 612 -16.33 33.33 -18.13
C ASN A 612 -16.62 32.61 -16.80
N GLN A 613 -17.56 33.12 -15.99
CA GLN A 613 -18.02 32.44 -14.76
C GLN A 613 -18.64 31.08 -15.10
N VAL A 614 -19.60 31.03 -16.03
CA VAL A 614 -20.28 29.78 -16.45
C VAL A 614 -19.30 28.76 -17.03
N GLY A 615 -18.34 29.19 -17.85
CA GLY A 615 -17.26 28.33 -18.35
C GLY A 615 -16.40 27.75 -17.22
N THR A 616 -16.05 28.57 -16.23
CA THR A 616 -15.32 28.12 -15.03
C THR A 616 -16.15 27.10 -14.23
N THR A 617 -17.43 27.37 -13.98
CA THR A 617 -18.33 26.49 -13.22
C THR A 617 -18.60 25.17 -13.93
N THR A 618 -18.76 25.17 -15.26
CA THR A 618 -18.92 23.93 -16.05
C THR A 618 -17.62 23.13 -16.12
N TYR A 619 -16.46 23.80 -16.19
CA TYR A 619 -15.16 23.15 -16.01
C TYR A 619 -15.04 22.53 -14.61
N GLU A 620 -15.41 23.23 -13.53
CA GLU A 620 -15.37 22.70 -12.16
C GLU A 620 -16.32 21.53 -11.92
N LEU A 621 -17.56 21.60 -12.44
CA LEU A 621 -18.53 20.50 -12.41
C LEU A 621 -17.90 19.19 -12.89
N CYS A 622 -17.18 19.28 -13.99
CA CYS A 622 -16.53 18.13 -14.58
C CYS A 622 -15.17 17.83 -13.97
N ALA A 623 -14.35 18.81 -13.61
CA ALA A 623 -13.03 18.61 -13.00
C ALA A 623 -13.13 18.05 -11.57
N GLN A 624 -14.27 18.24 -10.89
CA GLN A 624 -14.57 17.71 -9.56
C GLN A 624 -15.78 16.76 -9.56
N ALA A 625 -16.18 16.23 -10.71
CA ALA A 625 -17.35 15.36 -10.88
C ALA A 625 -17.45 14.24 -9.83
N PHE A 626 -16.33 13.61 -9.46
CA PHE A 626 -16.30 12.57 -8.44
C PHE A 626 -16.81 13.06 -7.07
N ARG A 627 -16.32 14.22 -6.64
CA ARG A 627 -16.67 14.85 -5.37
C ARG A 627 -18.06 15.47 -5.43
N LEU A 628 -18.36 16.18 -6.51
CA LEU A 628 -19.60 16.93 -6.68
C LEU A 628 -20.81 16.01 -6.91
N CYS A 629 -20.62 14.82 -7.46
CA CYS A 629 -21.70 13.86 -7.72
C CYS A 629 -21.75 12.72 -6.68
N LYS A 630 -20.99 12.82 -5.58
CA LYS A 630 -20.88 11.78 -4.54
C LYS A 630 -22.24 11.27 -4.04
N ASP A 631 -23.23 12.14 -3.83
CA ASP A 631 -24.57 11.75 -3.34
C ASP A 631 -25.58 11.56 -4.50
N GLY A 632 -25.06 11.45 -5.74
CA GLY A 632 -25.76 11.07 -6.96
C GLY A 632 -26.09 12.18 -7.95
N ILE A 633 -26.54 11.78 -9.15
CA ILE A 633 -27.05 12.67 -10.20
C ILE A 633 -28.44 12.21 -10.65
N PHE A 634 -29.38 13.15 -10.66
CA PHE A 634 -30.80 12.88 -10.91
C PHE A 634 -31.35 13.85 -11.96
N ARG A 635 -32.17 13.35 -12.89
CA ARG A 635 -32.80 14.20 -13.92
C ARG A 635 -33.97 14.99 -13.34
N ILE A 636 -34.04 16.28 -13.64
CA ILE A 636 -35.25 17.09 -13.45
C ILE A 636 -36.04 17.01 -14.76
N ASP A 637 -37.26 16.47 -14.68
CA ASP A 637 -38.13 16.27 -15.84
C ASP A 637 -39.02 17.49 -16.11
N LYS A 638 -39.50 18.14 -15.05
CA LYS A 638 -40.42 19.29 -15.08
C LYS A 638 -40.21 20.20 -13.86
N PRO A 639 -40.46 21.52 -13.97
CA PRO A 639 -40.96 22.25 -15.14
C PRO A 639 -39.88 22.59 -16.19
N THR A 640 -38.62 22.69 -15.78
CA THR A 640 -37.48 22.98 -16.66
C THR A 640 -36.47 21.84 -16.60
N PRO A 641 -35.95 21.35 -17.74
CA PRO A 641 -34.98 20.27 -17.75
C PRO A 641 -33.67 20.70 -17.08
N GLY A 642 -33.08 19.80 -16.30
CA GLY A 642 -31.84 20.03 -15.57
C GLY A 642 -31.44 18.80 -14.76
N TYR A 643 -30.46 18.98 -13.88
CA TYR A 643 -29.90 17.89 -13.07
C TYR A 643 -29.74 18.31 -11.62
N ILE A 644 -30.12 17.45 -10.68
CA ILE A 644 -29.77 17.59 -9.26
C ILE A 644 -28.46 16.83 -9.04
N ILE A 645 -27.48 17.50 -8.43
CA ILE A 645 -26.11 17.02 -8.21
C ILE A 645 -25.87 16.94 -6.69
N SER A 646 -25.53 15.74 -6.20
CA SER A 646 -25.38 15.36 -4.78
C SER A 646 -26.49 15.85 -3.84
N ARG A 647 -27.73 15.98 -4.35
CA ARG A 647 -28.86 16.52 -3.58
C ARG A 647 -28.57 17.86 -2.88
N LYS A 648 -27.63 18.64 -3.43
CA LYS A 648 -27.13 19.93 -2.87
C LYS A 648 -27.15 21.03 -3.92
N TYR A 649 -26.88 20.68 -5.17
CA TYR A 649 -26.80 21.60 -6.29
C TYR A 649 -27.80 21.25 -7.39
N VAL A 650 -28.19 22.25 -8.16
CA VAL A 650 -29.05 22.17 -9.34
C VAL A 650 -28.28 22.73 -10.51
N PHE A 651 -27.91 21.87 -11.46
CA PHE A 651 -27.34 22.25 -12.73
C PHE A 651 -28.46 22.47 -13.77
N ARG A 652 -28.56 23.69 -14.29
CA ARG A 652 -29.48 24.09 -15.36
C ARG A 652 -28.67 24.33 -16.64
N PRO A 653 -28.65 23.39 -17.60
CA PRO A 653 -27.84 23.54 -18.81
C PRO A 653 -28.35 24.69 -19.69
N CYS A 654 -27.43 25.43 -20.30
CA CYS A 654 -27.72 26.53 -21.23
C CYS A 654 -26.90 26.33 -22.51
N THR A 655 -27.48 25.60 -23.46
CA THR A 655 -26.77 25.05 -24.63
C THR A 655 -26.80 25.97 -25.86
N LYS A 656 -27.18 27.24 -25.69
CA LYS A 656 -27.27 28.24 -26.76
C LYS A 656 -26.53 29.51 -26.34
N PRO A 657 -25.63 30.06 -27.17
CA PRO A 657 -24.91 31.29 -26.86
C PRO A 657 -25.83 32.52 -26.93
N VAL A 658 -25.29 33.68 -26.56
CA VAL A 658 -25.92 34.99 -26.80
C VAL A 658 -25.83 35.36 -28.29
N ASP A 659 -26.94 35.84 -28.87
CA ASP A 659 -26.96 36.37 -30.24
C ASP A 659 -26.40 37.80 -30.29
N GLU A 660 -25.53 38.13 -31.26
CA GLU A 660 -24.96 39.50 -31.40
C GLU A 660 -26.08 40.56 -31.49
N SER A 661 -27.15 40.26 -32.23
CA SER A 661 -28.28 41.19 -32.42
C SER A 661 -29.01 41.54 -31.12
N ASP A 662 -28.96 40.69 -30.09
CA ASP A 662 -29.69 40.89 -28.85
C ASP A 662 -29.03 41.96 -27.94
N PHE A 663 -27.78 42.35 -28.19
CA PHE A 663 -27.13 43.48 -27.51
C PHE A 663 -27.70 44.86 -27.91
N PHE A 664 -28.37 44.94 -29.06
CA PHE A 664 -28.91 46.18 -29.63
C PHE A 664 -30.44 46.32 -29.49
N LYS A 665 -31.13 45.23 -29.12
CA LYS A 665 -32.59 45.19 -28.95
C LYS A 665 -33.06 45.74 -27.60
N PRO A 666 -34.31 46.21 -27.48
CA PRO A 666 -34.93 46.42 -26.18
C PRO A 666 -35.12 45.10 -25.43
N GLU A 667 -35.07 45.15 -24.10
CA GLU A 667 -35.09 43.96 -23.22
C GLU A 667 -36.32 43.06 -23.39
N SER A 668 -37.45 43.63 -23.84
CA SER A 668 -38.64 42.88 -24.25
C SER A 668 -38.37 41.90 -25.39
N GLU A 669 -37.61 42.32 -26.41
CA GLU A 669 -37.37 41.61 -27.67
C GLU A 669 -36.16 40.66 -27.65
N VAL A 670 -35.28 40.77 -26.64
CA VAL A 670 -34.16 39.85 -26.43
C VAL A 670 -34.68 38.41 -26.34
N SER A 671 -34.02 37.47 -27.02
CA SER A 671 -34.41 36.06 -27.00
C SER A 671 -34.36 35.46 -25.58
N ALA A 672 -35.17 34.44 -25.32
CA ALA A 672 -35.20 33.79 -24.00
C ALA A 672 -33.85 33.16 -23.60
N ASN A 673 -33.00 32.79 -24.56
CA ASN A 673 -31.68 32.23 -24.30
C ASN A 673 -30.67 33.34 -23.96
N SER A 674 -30.58 34.38 -24.81
CA SER A 674 -29.73 35.55 -24.56
C SER A 674 -30.07 36.25 -23.23
N LYS A 675 -31.36 36.32 -22.86
CA LYS A 675 -31.82 36.90 -21.58
C LYS A 675 -31.04 36.36 -20.37
N LEU A 676 -30.68 35.08 -20.36
CA LEU A 676 -29.87 34.49 -19.29
C LEU A 676 -28.47 35.15 -19.25
N TRP A 677 -27.72 35.08 -20.36
CA TRP A 677 -26.37 35.66 -20.52
C TRP A 677 -26.28 37.18 -20.29
N LEU A 678 -27.38 37.91 -20.43
CA LEU A 678 -27.46 39.36 -20.21
C LEU A 678 -27.73 39.75 -18.73
N THR A 679 -28.24 38.82 -17.91
CA THR A 679 -28.53 39.09 -16.49
C THR A 679 -27.27 38.99 -15.61
N LYS A 680 -27.23 39.79 -14.53
CA LYS A 680 -26.06 39.85 -13.63
C LYS A 680 -25.89 38.60 -12.74
N SER A 681 -26.96 37.84 -12.54
CA SER A 681 -27.03 36.72 -11.59
C SER A 681 -27.34 35.39 -12.28
N PHE A 682 -26.94 35.23 -13.54
CA PHE A 682 -27.05 33.95 -14.22
C PHE A 682 -25.93 33.02 -13.75
N ASP A 683 -26.34 31.96 -13.05
CA ASP A 683 -25.50 30.86 -12.67
C ASP A 683 -26.14 29.56 -13.18
N VAL A 684 -25.34 28.70 -13.78
CA VAL A 684 -25.77 27.39 -14.26
C VAL A 684 -25.80 26.35 -13.14
N VAL A 685 -25.10 26.59 -12.01
CA VAL A 685 -25.09 25.71 -10.83
C VAL A 685 -25.47 26.49 -9.58
N THR A 686 -26.72 26.36 -9.17
CA THR A 686 -27.23 26.97 -7.92
C THR A 686 -27.37 25.92 -6.83
N THR A 687 -27.23 26.28 -5.54
CA THR A 687 -27.65 25.38 -4.45
C THR A 687 -29.16 25.12 -4.54
N ILE A 688 -29.67 24.02 -3.99
CA ILE A 688 -31.11 23.69 -4.01
C ILE A 688 -31.96 24.81 -3.38
N GLU A 689 -31.48 25.42 -2.30
CA GLU A 689 -32.16 26.51 -1.60
C GLU A 689 -32.23 27.77 -2.47
N ALA A 690 -31.14 28.10 -3.17
CA ALA A 690 -31.07 29.20 -4.12
C ALA A 690 -31.89 28.92 -5.39
N ALA A 691 -31.93 27.66 -5.85
CA ALA A 691 -32.66 27.22 -7.03
C ALA A 691 -34.17 27.36 -6.89
N ARG A 692 -34.68 27.37 -5.64
CA ARG A 692 -36.11 27.43 -5.27
C ARG A 692 -36.95 26.44 -6.08
N LEU A 693 -36.55 25.17 -6.06
CA LEU A 693 -37.32 24.09 -6.70
C LEU A 693 -38.74 24.07 -6.12
N ALA A 694 -39.74 24.21 -6.99
CA ALA A 694 -41.14 24.18 -6.60
C ALA A 694 -41.54 22.76 -6.14
N ALA A 695 -42.52 22.63 -5.24
CA ALA A 695 -42.88 21.34 -4.65
C ALA A 695 -43.47 20.33 -5.68
N ASP A 696 -43.93 20.82 -6.83
CA ASP A 696 -44.40 20.07 -7.99
C ASP A 696 -43.28 19.71 -8.99
N THR A 697 -42.02 20.12 -8.74
CA THR A 697 -40.85 19.72 -9.53
C THR A 697 -40.78 18.20 -9.56
N VAL A 698 -40.69 17.64 -10.77
CA VAL A 698 -40.60 16.20 -11.00
C VAL A 698 -39.14 15.82 -11.20
N VAL A 699 -38.66 14.91 -10.36
CA VAL A 699 -37.31 14.35 -10.37
C VAL A 699 -37.43 12.85 -10.60
N GLU A 700 -37.04 12.40 -11.78
CA GLU A 700 -37.08 11.00 -12.21
C GLU A 700 -38.48 10.37 -12.08
N GLY A 701 -39.52 11.12 -12.48
CA GLY A 701 -40.92 10.73 -12.34
C GLY A 701 -41.52 10.85 -10.93
N ALA A 702 -40.73 11.11 -9.88
CA ALA A 702 -41.22 11.34 -8.51
C ALA A 702 -41.32 12.84 -8.20
N LYS A 703 -42.13 13.25 -7.21
CA LYS A 703 -42.14 14.64 -6.73
C LYS A 703 -40.88 14.93 -5.92
N TYR A 704 -40.39 16.17 -5.99
CA TYR A 704 -39.21 16.59 -5.24
C TYR A 704 -39.34 16.39 -3.71
N SER A 705 -40.54 16.52 -3.13
CA SER A 705 -40.80 16.21 -1.71
C SER A 705 -40.46 14.77 -1.32
N ASP A 706 -40.81 13.84 -2.20
CA ASP A 706 -40.72 12.40 -1.97
C ASP A 706 -39.29 11.94 -2.28
N PHE A 707 -38.69 12.54 -3.31
CA PHE A 707 -37.28 12.41 -3.63
C PHE A 707 -36.37 12.90 -2.48
N ALA A 708 -36.63 14.09 -1.91
CA ALA A 708 -35.81 14.67 -0.84
C ALA A 708 -35.84 13.83 0.45
N THR A 709 -36.98 13.18 0.75
CA THR A 709 -37.15 12.31 1.92
C THR A 709 -36.66 10.87 1.68
N SER A 710 -36.52 10.43 0.42
CA SER A 710 -35.99 9.10 0.10
C SER A 710 -34.59 8.89 0.68
N THR A 711 -34.40 7.93 1.57
CA THR A 711 -33.07 7.58 2.09
C THR A 711 -32.25 6.93 0.97
N ILE A 712 -30.99 7.33 0.80
CA ILE A 712 -30.08 6.68 -0.17
C ILE A 712 -29.70 5.29 0.38
N SER A 713 -30.54 4.31 0.12
CA SER A 713 -30.30 2.91 0.47
C SER A 713 -29.58 2.20 -0.66
N GLN A 714 -28.25 2.23 -0.65
CA GLN A 714 -27.41 1.11 -1.06
C GLN A 714 -25.95 1.37 -0.65
N GLN A 715 -25.54 0.73 0.44
CA GLN A 715 -24.16 0.75 0.91
C GLN A 715 -23.55 -0.63 0.63
N THR A 716 -22.88 -0.77 -0.50
CA THR A 716 -22.06 -1.97 -0.77
C THR A 716 -20.91 -1.99 0.22
N ARG A 717 -20.98 -2.91 1.19
CA ARG A 717 -19.84 -3.17 2.07
C ARG A 717 -18.71 -3.73 1.20
N SER A 718 -17.49 -3.24 1.40
CA SER A 718 -16.28 -3.78 0.79
C SER A 718 -15.74 -4.90 1.69
N PRO A 719 -16.02 -6.19 1.43
CA PRO A 719 -15.47 -7.26 2.25
C PRO A 719 -13.97 -7.35 2.03
N VAL A 720 -13.26 -7.65 3.11
CA VAL A 720 -11.89 -8.12 3.08
C VAL A 720 -11.88 -9.51 3.69
N VAL A 721 -11.45 -10.48 2.90
CA VAL A 721 -11.45 -11.90 3.25
C VAL A 721 -10.04 -12.35 3.52
N PHE A 722 -9.81 -13.06 4.62
CA PHE A 722 -8.50 -13.50 5.06
C PHE A 722 -8.49 -15.02 5.17
N LEU A 723 -7.59 -15.67 4.45
CA LEU A 723 -7.19 -17.04 4.71
C LEU A 723 -5.97 -16.97 5.63
N THR A 724 -6.03 -17.57 6.81
CA THR A 724 -4.98 -17.46 7.83
C THR A 724 -4.32 -18.81 8.11
N THR A 725 -3.05 -18.77 8.52
CA THR A 725 -2.33 -19.94 9.05
C THR A 725 -3.14 -20.61 10.17
N ASP A 726 -3.64 -19.84 11.14
CA ASP A 726 -4.34 -20.39 12.31
C ASP A 726 -5.58 -21.22 11.93
N GLU A 727 -6.33 -20.82 10.90
CA GLU A 727 -7.49 -21.58 10.41
C GLU A 727 -7.08 -22.90 9.73
N LEU A 728 -5.98 -22.92 8.95
CA LEU A 728 -5.43 -24.17 8.39
C LEU A 728 -4.99 -25.17 9.48
N PHE A 729 -4.57 -24.69 10.65
CA PHE A 729 -4.14 -25.55 11.76
C PHE A 729 -5.25 -25.85 12.78
N SER A 730 -6.39 -25.15 12.72
CA SER A 730 -7.58 -25.38 13.56
C SER A 730 -8.05 -26.83 13.55
N THR A 731 -8.57 -27.32 14.68
CA THR A 731 -9.21 -28.64 14.79
C THR A 731 -10.64 -28.66 14.23
N SER A 732 -11.24 -27.49 14.00
CA SER A 732 -12.54 -27.35 13.34
C SER A 732 -12.41 -27.25 11.81
N THR A 733 -13.53 -27.37 11.09
CA THR A 733 -13.60 -27.02 9.66
C THR A 733 -13.07 -25.59 9.47
N PRO A 734 -12.01 -25.38 8.66
CA PRO A 734 -11.38 -24.07 8.52
C PRO A 734 -12.33 -23.07 7.85
N ARG A 735 -12.31 -21.81 8.29
CA ARG A 735 -13.18 -20.76 7.76
C ARG A 735 -12.42 -19.48 7.43
N PRO A 736 -12.73 -18.80 6.32
CA PRO A 736 -12.17 -17.50 6.03
C PRO A 736 -12.68 -16.46 7.04
N MET A 737 -11.79 -15.63 7.56
CA MET A 737 -12.20 -14.48 8.38
C MET A 737 -12.63 -13.33 7.46
N ILE A 738 -13.74 -12.66 7.78
CA ILE A 738 -14.32 -11.61 6.94
C ILE A 738 -14.50 -10.33 7.76
N PHE A 739 -13.82 -9.27 7.30
CA PHE A 739 -13.83 -7.95 7.92
C PHE A 739 -14.34 -6.88 6.94
N ASN A 740 -14.69 -5.72 7.49
CA ASN A 740 -15.11 -4.52 6.76
C ASN A 740 -14.00 -3.44 6.70
N PHE A 741 -12.77 -3.79 7.04
CA PHE A 741 -11.61 -2.90 7.04
C PHE A 741 -10.36 -3.65 6.55
N TYR A 742 -9.34 -2.90 6.18
CA TYR A 742 -8.09 -3.43 5.62
C TYR A 742 -6.88 -3.01 6.50
N PRO A 743 -6.18 -3.95 7.16
CA PRO A 743 -5.09 -3.63 8.09
C PRO A 743 -3.76 -3.34 7.38
N PHE A 744 -3.59 -3.72 6.12
CA PHE A 744 -2.28 -3.76 5.45
C PHE A 744 -2.03 -2.62 4.43
N GLY A 745 -2.74 -1.49 4.57
CA GLY A 745 -2.75 -0.39 3.59
C GLY A 745 -1.39 0.27 3.31
N ASN A 746 -0.50 0.27 4.30
CA ASN A 746 0.80 0.94 4.20
C ASN A 746 1.97 -0.01 3.86
N ILE A 747 1.69 -1.31 3.65
CA ILE A 747 2.74 -2.28 3.32
C ILE A 747 3.28 -2.00 1.90
N ARG A 748 4.61 -1.98 1.77
CA ARG A 748 5.34 -1.86 0.50
C ARG A 748 5.76 -3.27 0.04
N ILE A 749 5.95 -3.44 -1.27
CA ILE A 749 6.53 -4.63 -1.87
C ILE A 749 8.06 -4.55 -1.69
N PRO A 750 8.70 -5.43 -0.89
CA PRO A 750 10.17 -5.42 -0.75
C PRO A 750 10.86 -5.84 -2.05
N SER A 751 12.10 -5.40 -2.24
CA SER A 751 12.95 -5.89 -3.35
C SER A 751 13.00 -7.43 -3.36
N GLY A 752 12.93 -8.03 -4.54
CA GLY A 752 12.83 -9.47 -4.75
C GLY A 752 11.39 -10.01 -4.81
N GLN A 753 10.42 -9.31 -4.21
CA GLN A 753 9.03 -9.76 -4.17
C GLN A 753 8.24 -9.36 -5.43
N LEU A 754 7.12 -10.04 -5.64
CA LEU A 754 6.39 -10.00 -6.91
C LEU A 754 5.11 -9.16 -6.84
N PHE A 755 4.78 -8.55 -7.98
CA PHE A 755 3.57 -7.78 -8.21
C PHE A 755 2.98 -8.16 -9.57
N TYR A 756 1.68 -8.46 -9.60
CA TYR A 756 0.94 -8.76 -10.83
C TYR A 756 -0.14 -7.71 -11.04
N TYR A 757 -0.36 -7.34 -12.30
CA TYR A 757 -1.48 -6.50 -12.71
C TYR A 757 -2.08 -7.00 -14.03
N CYS A 758 -3.40 -7.18 -14.03
CA CYS A 758 -4.20 -7.44 -15.22
C CYS A 758 -5.37 -6.46 -15.26
N LYS A 759 -5.44 -5.67 -16.34
CA LYS A 759 -6.44 -4.61 -16.49
C LYS A 759 -7.87 -5.13 -16.69
N ASP A 760 -8.04 -6.09 -17.60
CA ASP A 760 -9.34 -6.63 -18.03
C ASP A 760 -9.53 -8.06 -17.50
N ALA A 761 -9.37 -8.21 -16.18
CA ALA A 761 -9.26 -9.48 -15.47
C ALA A 761 -10.59 -10.22 -15.27
N LEU A 762 -11.71 -9.50 -15.22
CA LEU A 762 -13.05 -10.07 -15.07
C LEU A 762 -14.06 -9.17 -15.78
N ARG A 763 -15.13 -9.74 -16.35
CA ARG A 763 -16.31 -8.98 -16.82
C ARG A 763 -17.59 -9.41 -16.10
N THR A 764 -18.38 -8.44 -15.63
CA THR A 764 -19.70 -8.65 -14.98
C THR A 764 -20.77 -7.71 -15.55
N GLY A 765 -22.04 -7.93 -15.22
CA GLY A 765 -23.14 -7.12 -15.74
C GLY A 765 -23.42 -7.33 -17.24
N SER A 766 -24.53 -6.78 -17.72
CA SER A 766 -24.99 -6.96 -19.10
C SER A 766 -25.21 -5.67 -19.89
N ALA A 767 -25.49 -4.55 -19.22
CA ALA A 767 -25.72 -3.25 -19.85
C ALA A 767 -25.50 -2.10 -18.82
N PRO A 768 -24.36 -1.40 -18.85
CA PRO A 768 -23.12 -1.78 -19.52
C PRO A 768 -22.51 -3.04 -18.88
N ALA A 769 -21.68 -3.76 -19.63
CA ALA A 769 -20.75 -4.71 -19.04
C ALA A 769 -19.70 -3.94 -18.23
N VAL A 770 -19.20 -4.52 -17.15
CA VAL A 770 -18.19 -3.94 -16.26
C VAL A 770 -16.92 -4.75 -16.39
N SER A 771 -15.83 -4.16 -16.88
CA SER A 771 -14.49 -4.76 -16.81
C SER A 771 -13.87 -4.46 -15.45
N TRP A 772 -13.16 -5.40 -14.86
CA TRP A 772 -12.48 -5.24 -13.57
C TRP A 772 -11.00 -5.53 -13.71
N SER A 773 -10.17 -4.79 -12.99
CA SER A 773 -8.73 -5.09 -12.86
C SER A 773 -8.44 -6.01 -11.68
N VAL A 774 -7.42 -6.84 -11.82
CA VAL A 774 -6.82 -7.62 -10.72
C VAL A 774 -5.41 -7.09 -10.45
N VAL A 775 -5.13 -6.85 -9.18
CA VAL A 775 -3.79 -6.65 -8.63
C VAL A 775 -3.48 -7.82 -7.71
N ILE A 776 -2.28 -8.39 -7.80
CA ILE A 776 -1.79 -9.36 -6.81
C ILE A 776 -0.43 -8.90 -6.27
N ARG A 777 -0.26 -8.96 -4.95
CA ARG A 777 1.05 -8.85 -4.29
C ARG A 777 1.42 -10.21 -3.74
N ASP A 778 2.66 -10.63 -3.98
CA ASP A 778 3.22 -11.82 -3.38
C ASP A 778 4.54 -11.43 -2.71
N LEU A 779 4.47 -11.31 -1.39
CA LEU A 779 5.53 -10.82 -0.51
C LEU A 779 6.43 -11.95 0.02
N VAL A 780 6.09 -13.20 -0.34
CA VAL A 780 6.76 -14.43 0.10
C VAL A 780 7.37 -15.25 -1.05
N ALA A 781 7.26 -14.76 -2.29
CA ALA A 781 7.73 -15.40 -3.52
C ALA A 781 9.24 -15.74 -3.54
N SER A 782 10.08 -14.91 -2.94
CA SER A 782 11.54 -15.14 -2.86
C SER A 782 12.04 -14.96 -1.44
N VAL A 783 13.00 -15.79 -0.99
CA VAL A 783 13.70 -15.57 0.27
C VAL A 783 15.09 -15.03 -0.02
N GLY A 784 15.42 -13.88 0.55
CA GLY A 784 16.69 -13.23 0.28
C GLY A 784 16.91 -12.03 1.17
N GLN A 785 18.15 -11.56 1.27
CA GLN A 785 18.40 -10.23 1.81
C GLN A 785 18.19 -9.22 0.69
N ASN A 786 17.55 -8.09 0.98
CA ASN A 786 17.59 -6.96 0.05
C ASN A 786 18.97 -6.28 0.08
N SER A 787 19.15 -5.26 -0.75
CA SER A 787 20.36 -4.43 -0.84
C SER A 787 20.80 -3.77 0.49
N MET A 788 19.93 -3.77 1.51
CA MET A 788 20.18 -3.21 2.84
C MET A 788 20.37 -4.31 3.91
N GLY A 789 20.48 -5.58 3.53
CA GLY A 789 20.64 -6.72 4.45
C GLY A 789 19.35 -7.20 5.12
N ASN A 790 18.23 -6.48 4.96
CA ASN A 790 16.96 -6.85 5.58
C ASN A 790 16.40 -8.15 4.96
N PRO A 791 15.81 -9.06 5.76
CA PRO A 791 15.15 -10.24 5.23
C PRO A 791 13.95 -9.87 4.36
N THR A 792 13.74 -10.68 3.33
CA THR A 792 12.61 -10.63 2.41
C THR A 792 12.10 -12.07 2.24
N GLY A 793 10.82 -12.23 1.87
CA GLY A 793 10.18 -13.55 1.81
C GLY A 793 9.44 -13.96 3.08
N GLU A 794 9.41 -13.08 4.08
CA GLU A 794 8.69 -13.25 5.35
C GLU A 794 7.37 -12.45 5.33
N PRO A 795 6.28 -12.96 5.95
CA PRO A 795 5.02 -12.24 6.05
C PRO A 795 5.20 -10.89 6.77
N ILE A 796 4.69 -9.81 6.18
CA ILE A 796 4.91 -8.47 6.71
C ILE A 796 3.80 -8.10 7.69
N GLN A 797 4.19 -7.80 8.93
CA GLN A 797 3.23 -7.43 9.98
C GLN A 797 2.47 -6.14 9.68
N SER A 798 1.23 -6.09 10.17
CA SER A 798 0.33 -4.92 10.10
C SER A 798 0.90 -3.72 10.88
N ASP A 799 0.68 -2.51 10.39
CA ASP A 799 0.95 -1.28 11.15
C ASP A 799 -0.15 -0.97 12.18
N GLN A 800 -1.34 -1.55 12.00
CA GLN A 800 -2.40 -1.62 13.00
C GLN A 800 -2.13 -2.83 13.90
N PRO A 801 -1.67 -2.64 15.15
CA PRO A 801 -1.57 -3.73 16.11
C PRO A 801 -2.97 -4.31 16.37
N ASP A 802 -3.01 -5.59 16.71
CA ASP A 802 -4.18 -6.26 17.28
C ASP A 802 -5.42 -6.29 16.36
N TRP A 803 -5.25 -6.06 15.06
CA TRP A 803 -6.34 -6.08 14.05
C TRP A 803 -7.12 -7.40 14.01
N CYS A 804 -6.48 -8.50 14.43
CA CYS A 804 -7.07 -9.84 14.49
C CYS A 804 -7.51 -10.26 15.90
N LYS A 805 -7.17 -9.50 16.97
CA LYS A 805 -7.34 -9.97 18.34
C LYS A 805 -8.80 -9.94 18.77
N THR A 806 -9.36 -11.13 18.99
CA THR A 806 -10.54 -11.32 19.84
C THR A 806 -10.19 -11.53 21.31
N SER A 807 -8.91 -11.69 21.64
CA SER A 807 -8.38 -11.89 23.00
C SER A 807 -6.89 -11.50 23.08
N ASP A 808 -6.39 -11.23 24.29
CA ASP A 808 -5.06 -10.64 24.51
C ASP A 808 -3.85 -11.52 24.10
N GLN A 809 -4.06 -12.82 23.85
CA GLN A 809 -2.97 -13.82 23.76
C GLN A 809 -2.55 -14.21 22.34
N HIS A 810 -3.15 -13.65 21.29
CA HIS A 810 -2.84 -14.05 19.91
C HIS A 810 -1.99 -13.02 19.17
N GLU A 811 -0.81 -13.46 18.69
CA GLU A 811 -0.05 -12.76 17.66
C GLU A 811 -0.81 -12.81 16.32
N CYS A 812 -0.96 -11.66 15.68
CA CYS A 812 -1.65 -11.57 14.40
C CYS A 812 -0.79 -12.05 13.22
N PRO A 813 -1.39 -12.70 12.21
CA PRO A 813 -0.67 -13.12 11.02
C PRO A 813 -0.21 -11.92 10.18
N GLY A 814 1.02 -11.98 9.68
CA GLY A 814 1.53 -11.00 8.71
C GLY A 814 0.97 -11.22 7.30
N LEU A 815 0.94 -10.18 6.48
CA LEU A 815 0.55 -10.29 5.08
C LEU A 815 1.63 -11.06 4.30
N ALA A 816 1.25 -12.20 3.73
CA ALA A 816 2.11 -12.96 2.82
C ALA A 816 1.74 -12.72 1.35
N CYS A 817 0.45 -12.83 1.04
CA CYS A 817 -0.07 -12.66 -0.31
C CYS A 817 -1.36 -11.84 -0.27
N GLU A 818 -1.62 -11.09 -1.34
CA GLU A 818 -2.84 -10.34 -1.50
C GLU A 818 -3.36 -10.44 -2.93
N PHE A 819 -4.63 -10.78 -3.08
CA PHE A 819 -5.41 -10.58 -4.28
C PHE A 819 -6.35 -9.38 -4.09
N GLN A 820 -6.42 -8.51 -5.08
CA GLN A 820 -7.33 -7.37 -5.09
C GLN A 820 -8.11 -7.34 -6.40
N LEU A 821 -9.44 -7.34 -6.33
CA LEU A 821 -10.30 -7.09 -7.48
C LEU A 821 -10.85 -5.67 -7.40
N ARG A 822 -10.49 -4.83 -8.36
CA ARG A 822 -10.59 -3.37 -8.24
C ARG A 822 -10.86 -2.70 -9.55
N THR A 823 -11.24 -1.43 -9.47
CA THR A 823 -11.48 -0.59 -10.65
C THR A 823 -12.41 -1.34 -11.60
N PRO A 824 -13.69 -1.58 -11.21
CA PRO A 824 -14.72 -1.80 -12.20
C PRO A 824 -14.62 -0.66 -13.25
N LEU A 825 -15.10 -0.88 -14.47
CA LEU A 825 -15.13 0.09 -15.56
C LEU A 825 -16.33 -0.27 -16.44
N PRO A 826 -17.34 0.61 -16.61
CA PRO A 826 -18.37 0.37 -17.60
C PRO A 826 -17.73 0.36 -18.99
N VAL A 827 -17.92 -0.73 -19.71
CA VAL A 827 -17.49 -0.90 -21.10
C VAL A 827 -18.50 -0.15 -21.98
N ILE A 828 -18.35 1.17 -22.02
CA ILE A 828 -19.18 2.06 -22.84
C ILE A 828 -18.80 1.88 -24.30
N THR A 829 -19.68 1.26 -25.08
CA THR A 829 -19.46 0.97 -26.50
C THR A 829 -19.72 2.15 -27.43
N ASN A 830 -20.38 3.21 -26.93
CA ASN A 830 -20.82 4.38 -27.71
C ASN A 830 -20.43 5.72 -27.05
N SER A 831 -19.21 5.82 -26.50
CA SER A 831 -18.71 7.08 -25.94
C SER A 831 -18.35 8.05 -27.07
N PRO A 832 -18.71 9.35 -27.01
CA PRO A 832 -18.25 10.32 -27.99
C PRO A 832 -16.71 10.41 -28.00
N GLU A 833 -16.11 10.28 -29.18
CA GLU A 833 -14.66 10.26 -29.38
C GLU A 833 -14.07 11.68 -29.46
N THR A 834 -14.08 12.42 -28.35
CA THR A 834 -13.23 13.60 -28.20
C THR A 834 -11.81 13.17 -27.80
N LEU A 835 -10.91 13.10 -28.78
CA LEU A 835 -9.52 12.65 -28.60
C LEU A 835 -8.53 13.82 -28.70
N LEU A 836 -7.77 14.09 -27.63
CA LEU A 836 -6.55 14.90 -27.73
C LEU A 836 -5.44 14.05 -28.35
N THR A 837 -4.85 14.52 -29.44
CA THR A 837 -3.59 13.93 -29.95
C THR A 837 -2.41 14.62 -29.28
N ASN A 838 -1.62 13.88 -28.51
CA ASN A 838 -0.38 14.39 -27.93
C ASN A 838 0.61 14.75 -29.06
N PRO A 839 1.07 16.00 -29.19
CA PRO A 839 1.87 16.45 -30.33
C PRO A 839 3.28 15.84 -30.39
N VAL A 840 3.79 15.26 -29.29
CA VAL A 840 5.15 14.71 -29.20
C VAL A 840 5.22 13.25 -29.65
N ASN A 841 4.21 12.44 -29.33
CA ASN A 841 4.21 11.00 -29.60
C ASN A 841 2.96 10.51 -30.36
N SER A 842 2.10 11.41 -30.83
CA SER A 842 0.82 11.13 -31.48
C SER A 842 -0.16 10.27 -30.67
N ALA A 843 0.08 10.06 -29.37
CA ALA A 843 -0.81 9.26 -28.53
C ALA A 843 -2.14 9.99 -28.33
N GLN A 844 -3.24 9.32 -28.69
CA GLN A 844 -4.58 9.85 -28.53
C GLN A 844 -5.11 9.58 -27.12
N ILE A 845 -5.51 10.62 -26.42
CA ILE A 845 -6.07 10.59 -25.06
C ILE A 845 -7.51 11.05 -25.14
N GLN A 846 -8.46 10.20 -24.75
CA GLN A 846 -9.87 10.58 -24.70
C GLN A 846 -10.10 11.65 -23.62
N GLN A 847 -10.56 12.82 -24.04
CA GLN A 847 -10.90 13.94 -23.17
C GLN A 847 -12.39 13.93 -22.85
N ILE A 848 -12.71 13.69 -21.59
CA ILE A 848 -14.02 13.96 -21.01
C ILE A 848 -13.79 14.79 -19.74
N PRO A 849 -14.08 16.10 -19.75
CA PRO A 849 -14.46 16.94 -20.90
C PRO A 849 -13.25 17.39 -21.73
N PRO A 850 -13.47 18.04 -22.88
CA PRO A 850 -12.45 18.85 -23.52
C PRO A 850 -12.08 20.07 -22.67
N VAL A 851 -10.78 20.32 -22.57
CA VAL A 851 -10.21 21.55 -22.01
C VAL A 851 -10.27 22.65 -23.09
N PRO A 852 -10.65 23.90 -22.75
CA PRO A 852 -10.60 25.03 -23.69
C PRO A 852 -9.24 25.15 -24.39
N ALA A 853 -9.24 25.55 -25.66
CA ALA A 853 -8.01 25.66 -26.46
C ALA A 853 -7.02 26.69 -25.89
N ASP A 854 -7.54 27.69 -25.17
CA ASP A 854 -6.83 28.75 -24.44
C ASP A 854 -6.30 28.31 -23.04
N LEU A 855 -6.48 27.03 -22.68
CA LEU A 855 -5.86 26.35 -21.52
C LEU A 855 -4.87 25.23 -21.93
N LEU A 856 -4.59 25.09 -23.23
CA LEU A 856 -3.64 24.12 -23.83
C LEU A 856 -2.46 24.86 -24.49
#